data_AF-A0A851K2E1-F1
#
_entry.id   AF-A0A851K2E1-F1
#
_cell.length_a   1.000
_cell.length_b   1.000
_cell.length_c   1.000
_cell.angle_alpha   90.00
_cell.angle_beta   90.00
_cell.angle_gamma   90.00
#
_symmetry.space_group_name_H-M   'P 1'
#
loop_
_entity.id
_entity.type
_entity.pdbx_description
1 polymer ?
#
loop_
_entity_poly.entity_id
_entity_poly.type
_entity_poly.pdbx_seq_one_letter_code
_entity_poly.pdbx_strand_id
1 'polypeptide(L)'
;QGSKERFHWQSHNVKQSGVDDMVLLSKISEEAIVENLKKRFMDDFIFTYIGPVLISVNPFKQMPYFTDREIELYQGAAQYENPPHIYALTDNMYRNMLIDGENQCVIISGESGAGKTVAAKYIMGYISKVSGGGEKVQHVKDIILQSNPLLEAFGNAKTVRNNNSSRFGKYFEIQFSRGGEPDGGKISNFLLEKSRVVSQNECERNFHIYYQLIQGASQEQRQNLGIMSPDYYFYLNQTDTYQVEGTDDRSDFHETMNAMQVIGIRGEDQQLVLQIVAGILHLGNISFREEGNYARVENADSLAFPAYLLGVDQERLNEKVTSRKMDSKWGGRSESITVTLNVEQAAYTRDALAKGLYARVFDFLVESINRAMQKPYEEYSVGVLDIYGFEIFQKNGFEQFCINFVNEKLQQIFIELTLKAEQEEYVQEGIKWTQIQYFNNKVVCDLIENKLNPPGIMSVLDDVCATMHATGEGADQTLLQKLQAAVGTHEHFNSWSSGFVIHHYAGKVSYDVNGFCERNRDVLFTDLIELMQSSEYGFIRMLFPEKLDSDKKGRPTTAGSKIKKQANDLVNTLMKCTPHYIRCIKPNETKKPRDWEESRVKHQVEYLGLKENIRVRRAGFAYRRLFHKFLQRYAILTPETWPSWRGDERQGVQHLLRSVNMDPDQYQMGRSKVFVKNPESLFLLEEMRERKFDSFARVIQKAWRRHVAIRKYEQMREEAASILYNFKERRRNSINRNFVGDYLGMEERPELRQFLAKRERVDFADSVTKYDRRFKPIKRDFILTPKYFYLIGREKVKKGPEKGQIKEVLKKKVELQAVSGVSLSTRQDDFFILHENDADNFLESIFKTELISLLCKRFEELTRSKLPLSFKDTLQFRVKKEGWGGGGTRNVTFIRGQGDVAALKAGGKTLTVSIGDGLPRNAKPTRKGAAQGRGGSRCPAPSRSAPPAPRGACRNGGPQIPRGDGWAQRDTYRMPQKQTRGPPAAALPARSAGHQPKARPPSEHNMDFLNVPDQGVAGVQRRRSVGQRPPPARRPKPQPKAGGPRCRALYQYIGQDVDELSFNVGDVIDILLEDASGWWKGQLHGKEGLFPGNYVQRI
;
A
#
# COMPACT_ATOMS: atom_id res chain seq x y z
N GLN A 1 -12.37 44.86 0.32
CA GLN A 1 -12.19 43.91 -0.79
C GLN A 1 -10.98 43.05 -0.45
N GLY A 2 -11.16 41.73 -0.24
CA GLY A 2 -10.03 40.83 0.07
C GLY A 2 -9.39 40.30 -1.21
N SER A 3 -8.06 40.21 -1.24
CA SER A 3 -7.33 39.59 -2.35
C SER A 3 -7.58 38.08 -2.40
N LYS A 4 -8.03 37.56 -3.54
CA LYS A 4 -8.02 36.12 -3.83
C LYS A 4 -6.61 35.70 -4.25
N GLU A 5 -5.67 35.71 -3.31
CA GLU A 5 -4.37 35.10 -3.53
C GLU A 5 -4.57 33.58 -3.70
N ARG A 6 -4.19 33.06 -4.87
CA ARG A 6 -4.27 31.63 -5.16
C ARG A 6 -3.08 30.93 -4.52
N PHE A 7 -3.34 29.93 -3.68
CA PHE A 7 -2.31 29.15 -3.01
C PHE A 7 -1.41 28.40 -4.01
N HIS A 8 -0.11 28.37 -3.71
CA HIS A 8 0.94 27.83 -4.57
C HIS A 8 0.75 26.34 -4.94
N TRP A 9 0.16 25.54 -4.05
CA TRP A 9 0.00 24.09 -4.22
C TRP A 9 -1.13 23.68 -5.18
N GLN A 10 -1.88 24.63 -5.76
CA GLN A 10 -2.70 24.33 -6.94
C GLN A 10 -1.78 24.11 -8.16
N SER A 11 -1.38 22.86 -8.36
CA SER A 11 -0.52 22.41 -9.47
C SER A 11 -1.05 22.95 -10.81
N HIS A 12 -0.28 23.84 -11.43
CA HIS A 12 -0.79 24.85 -12.39
C HIS A 12 -1.39 24.31 -13.71
N ASN A 13 -1.47 22.99 -13.90
CA ASN A 13 -1.96 22.33 -15.10
C ASN A 13 -3.07 21.27 -14.87
N VAL A 14 -3.57 21.08 -13.63
CA VAL A 14 -4.60 20.06 -13.35
C VAL A 14 -6.01 20.61 -13.56
N LYS A 15 -6.85 19.88 -14.30
CA LYS A 15 -8.27 20.20 -14.51
C LYS A 15 -9.04 20.05 -13.20
N GLN A 16 -9.44 21.16 -12.60
CA GLN A 16 -10.15 21.16 -11.30
C GLN A 16 -11.59 20.63 -11.44
N SER A 17 -11.77 19.31 -11.24
CA SER A 17 -13.09 18.67 -11.22
C SER A 17 -13.61 18.47 -9.80
N GLY A 18 -14.72 19.14 -9.49
CA GLY A 18 -15.36 19.03 -8.18
C GLY A 18 -14.46 19.48 -7.03
N VAL A 19 -14.50 18.72 -5.93
CA VAL A 19 -13.70 18.90 -4.72
C VAL A 19 -13.01 17.57 -4.37
N ASP A 20 -11.70 17.62 -4.15
CA ASP A 20 -10.85 16.45 -3.89
C ASP A 20 -11.04 15.81 -2.50
N ASP A 21 -11.35 16.60 -1.47
CA ASP A 21 -11.77 16.13 -0.15
C ASP A 21 -13.16 16.68 0.20
N MET A 22 -14.13 15.81 0.41
CA MET A 22 -15.52 16.20 0.64
C MET A 22 -15.77 16.83 2.02
N VAL A 23 -14.79 16.83 2.94
CA VAL A 23 -14.80 17.69 4.13
C VAL A 23 -14.90 19.18 3.75
N LEU A 24 -14.40 19.56 2.56
CA LEU A 24 -14.40 20.93 2.05
C LEU A 24 -15.66 21.30 1.25
N LEU A 25 -16.67 20.43 1.14
CA LEU A 25 -17.94 20.74 0.46
C LEU A 25 -18.66 21.93 1.14
N SER A 26 -19.18 22.87 0.36
CA SER A 26 -19.84 24.07 0.91
C SER A 26 -21.07 23.72 1.76
N LYS A 27 -21.96 22.87 1.23
CA LYS A 27 -23.13 22.27 1.89
C LYS A 27 -22.92 20.76 2.09
N ILE A 28 -23.48 20.18 3.14
CA ILE A 28 -23.47 18.72 3.37
C ILE A 28 -24.91 18.17 3.30
N SER A 29 -25.25 17.57 2.16
CA SER A 29 -26.45 16.74 1.94
C SER A 29 -26.05 15.55 1.05
N GLU A 30 -26.93 14.55 0.88
CA GLU A 30 -26.63 13.44 -0.04
C GLU A 30 -26.42 13.96 -1.47
N GLU A 31 -27.26 14.89 -1.91
CA GLU A 31 -27.26 15.43 -3.28
C GLU A 31 -25.92 16.09 -3.61
N ALA A 32 -25.35 16.89 -2.68
CA ALA A 32 -24.06 17.53 -2.88
C ALA A 32 -22.88 16.54 -2.94
N ILE A 33 -22.99 15.41 -2.24
CA ILE A 33 -22.00 14.31 -2.29
C ILE A 33 -22.11 13.58 -3.62
N VAL A 34 -23.34 13.22 -4.03
CA VAL A 34 -23.65 12.53 -5.28
C VAL A 34 -23.25 13.41 -6.48
N GLU A 35 -23.56 14.70 -6.48
CA GLU A 35 -23.15 15.66 -7.52
C GLU A 35 -21.63 15.75 -7.65
N ASN A 36 -20.90 15.85 -6.52
CA ASN A 36 -19.43 15.91 -6.55
C ASN A 36 -18.81 14.63 -7.10
N LEU A 37 -19.29 13.47 -6.66
CA LEU A 37 -18.82 12.17 -7.15
C LEU A 37 -19.15 11.97 -8.64
N LYS A 38 -20.38 12.34 -9.07
CA LYS A 38 -20.83 12.29 -10.48
C LYS A 38 -19.93 13.14 -11.37
N LYS A 39 -19.66 14.39 -10.96
CA LYS A 39 -18.82 15.33 -11.70
C LYS A 39 -17.39 14.82 -11.87
N ARG A 40 -16.79 14.32 -10.78
CA ARG A 40 -15.42 13.77 -10.79
C ARG A 40 -15.32 12.50 -11.64
N PHE A 41 -16.30 11.59 -11.50
CA PHE A 41 -16.39 10.37 -12.30
C PHE A 41 -16.51 10.64 -13.81
N MET A 42 -17.32 11.62 -14.22
CA MET A 42 -17.46 12.01 -15.64
C MET A 42 -16.18 12.65 -16.22
N ASP A 43 -15.38 13.31 -15.37
CA ASP A 43 -14.04 13.80 -15.69
C ASP A 43 -12.93 12.74 -15.50
N ASP A 44 -13.29 11.46 -15.35
CA ASP A 44 -12.41 10.31 -15.16
C ASP A 44 -11.56 10.31 -13.86
N PHE A 45 -11.92 11.12 -12.86
CA PHE A 45 -11.36 11.10 -11.51
C PHE A 45 -12.18 10.16 -10.58
N ILE A 46 -11.74 8.92 -10.44
CA ILE A 46 -12.49 7.89 -9.67
C ILE A 46 -12.34 7.99 -8.14
N PHE A 47 -11.33 8.72 -7.67
CA PHE A 47 -10.92 8.79 -6.27
C PHE A 47 -11.25 10.14 -5.63
N THR A 48 -11.75 10.13 -4.39
CA THR A 48 -12.09 11.34 -3.62
C THR A 48 -11.90 11.06 -2.12
N TYR A 49 -11.38 12.01 -1.33
CA TYR A 49 -11.21 11.84 0.12
C TYR A 49 -12.45 12.24 0.94
N ILE A 50 -12.52 11.70 2.15
CA ILE A 50 -13.18 12.28 3.33
C ILE A 50 -12.15 12.26 4.46
N GLY A 51 -11.23 13.24 4.47
CA GLY A 51 -10.03 13.21 5.30
C GLY A 51 -9.20 11.91 5.09
N PRO A 52 -9.07 11.04 6.11
CA PRO A 52 -8.32 9.78 5.99
C PRO A 52 -9.08 8.64 5.26
N VAL A 53 -10.36 8.80 4.95
CA VAL A 53 -11.16 7.79 4.22
C VAL A 53 -11.06 8.05 2.72
N LEU A 54 -10.83 7.01 1.92
CA LEU A 54 -10.80 7.09 0.46
C LEU A 54 -12.08 6.53 -0.16
N ILE A 55 -12.75 7.32 -0.99
CA ILE A 55 -13.86 6.89 -1.85
C ILE A 55 -13.29 6.45 -3.21
N SER A 56 -13.80 5.34 -3.74
CA SER A 56 -13.39 4.77 -5.03
C SER A 56 -14.62 4.38 -5.86
N VAL A 57 -14.90 5.10 -6.95
CA VAL A 57 -16.01 4.76 -7.86
C VAL A 57 -15.51 3.79 -8.94
N ASN A 58 -16.18 2.67 -9.20
CA ASN A 58 -15.75 1.73 -10.25
C ASN A 58 -15.91 2.35 -11.66
N PRO A 59 -14.82 2.54 -12.44
CA PRO A 59 -14.91 3.13 -13.79
C PRO A 59 -15.50 2.20 -14.87
N PHE A 60 -15.59 0.89 -14.64
CA PHE A 60 -15.89 -0.13 -15.66
C PHE A 60 -15.00 -0.08 -16.92
N LYS A 61 -13.79 0.46 -16.79
CA LYS A 61 -12.73 0.47 -17.81
C LYS A 61 -11.35 0.51 -17.13
N GLN A 62 -10.30 0.18 -17.86
CA GLN A 62 -8.93 0.44 -17.40
C GLN A 62 -8.64 1.94 -17.43
N MET A 63 -7.90 2.43 -16.42
CA MET A 63 -7.53 3.84 -16.28
C MET A 63 -6.05 4.05 -16.59
N PRO A 64 -5.66 5.13 -17.28
CA PRO A 64 -4.30 5.30 -17.82
C PRO A 64 -3.23 5.72 -16.79
N TYR A 65 -3.60 5.90 -15.52
CA TYR A 65 -2.75 6.47 -14.45
C TYR A 65 -2.38 5.46 -13.35
N PHE A 66 -2.42 4.16 -13.67
CA PHE A 66 -1.88 3.10 -12.80
C PHE A 66 -0.53 2.61 -13.34
N THR A 67 0.43 3.53 -13.50
CA THR A 67 1.76 3.24 -14.04
C THR A 67 2.87 3.50 -13.02
N ASP A 68 4.09 3.05 -13.32
CA ASP A 68 5.30 3.34 -12.53
C ASP A 68 5.49 4.85 -12.27
N ARG A 69 5.08 5.71 -13.21
CA ARG A 69 5.15 7.17 -13.05
C ARG A 69 4.29 7.67 -11.88
N GLU A 70 3.11 7.10 -11.69
CA GLU A 70 2.25 7.45 -10.57
C GLU A 70 2.76 6.84 -9.26
N ILE A 71 3.44 5.68 -9.31
CA ILE A 71 4.16 5.16 -8.14
C ILE A 71 5.25 6.14 -7.70
N GLU A 72 6.11 6.60 -8.63
CA GLU A 72 7.13 7.63 -8.37
C GLU A 72 6.55 8.96 -7.87
N LEU A 73 5.36 9.36 -8.37
CA LEU A 73 4.69 10.61 -7.98
C LEU A 73 4.17 10.58 -6.52
N TYR A 74 3.66 9.43 -6.06
CA TYR A 74 3.09 9.28 -4.72
C TYR A 74 4.11 8.80 -3.67
N GLN A 75 5.27 8.26 -4.08
CA GLN A 75 6.27 7.71 -3.17
C GLN A 75 6.87 8.78 -2.24
N GLY A 76 6.56 8.69 -0.94
CA GLY A 76 7.04 9.61 0.09
C GLY A 76 6.33 10.96 0.14
N ALA A 77 5.44 11.27 -0.81
CA ALA A 77 4.72 12.53 -0.90
C ALA A 77 3.73 12.73 0.26
N ALA A 78 3.39 13.97 0.62
CA ALA A 78 2.27 14.23 1.54
C ALA A 78 0.92 14.01 0.83
N GLN A 79 -0.10 13.58 1.59
CA GLN A 79 -1.44 13.27 1.06
C GLN A 79 -2.13 14.45 0.33
N TYR A 80 -1.68 15.68 0.58
CA TYR A 80 -2.20 16.93 0.02
C TYR A 80 -1.35 17.53 -1.11
N GLU A 81 -0.17 16.98 -1.42
CA GLU A 81 0.70 17.46 -2.52
C GLU A 81 0.17 17.03 -3.89
N ASN A 82 -0.52 15.89 -3.93
CA ASN A 82 -1.04 15.24 -5.13
C ASN A 82 -2.56 15.01 -5.02
N PRO A 83 -3.27 14.80 -6.14
CA PRO A 83 -4.70 14.47 -6.13
C PRO A 83 -5.02 13.18 -5.34
N PRO A 84 -6.31 12.93 -4.99
CA PRO A 84 -6.69 11.72 -4.27
C PRO A 84 -6.36 10.45 -5.06
N HIS A 85 -5.63 9.52 -4.43
CA HIS A 85 -5.25 8.26 -5.06
C HIS A 85 -5.03 7.14 -4.04
N ILE A 86 -5.25 5.90 -4.46
CA ILE A 86 -5.02 4.71 -3.62
C ILE A 86 -3.54 4.53 -3.23
N TYR A 87 -2.61 4.98 -4.08
CA TYR A 87 -1.18 4.98 -3.80
C TYR A 87 -0.81 5.93 -2.66
N ALA A 88 -1.43 7.12 -2.56
CA ALA A 88 -1.19 8.04 -1.44
C ALA A 88 -1.58 7.44 -0.08
N LEU A 89 -2.72 6.72 -0.03
CA LEU A 89 -3.16 5.99 1.16
C LEU A 89 -2.19 4.84 1.49
N THR A 90 -1.78 4.08 0.48
CA THR A 90 -0.85 2.94 0.65
C THR A 90 0.54 3.40 1.13
N ASP A 91 1.04 4.51 0.58
CA ASP A 91 2.30 5.12 0.96
C ASP A 91 2.28 5.68 2.39
N ASN A 92 1.14 6.27 2.79
CA ASN A 92 0.90 6.73 4.16
C ASN A 92 0.93 5.54 5.14
N MET A 93 0.23 4.44 4.85
CA MET A 93 0.29 3.21 5.63
C MET A 93 1.72 2.68 5.77
N TYR A 94 2.42 2.48 4.64
CA TYR A 94 3.77 1.92 4.62
C TYR A 94 4.77 2.79 5.38
N ARG A 95 4.69 4.13 5.26
CA ARG A 95 5.53 5.04 6.06
C ARG A 95 5.18 5.06 7.53
N ASN A 96 3.90 5.08 7.92
CA ASN A 96 3.52 5.09 9.34
C ASN A 96 4.01 3.83 10.05
N MET A 97 3.89 2.66 9.39
CA MET A 97 4.46 1.39 9.88
C MET A 97 5.96 1.52 10.21
N LEU A 98 6.74 2.14 9.32
CA LEU A 98 8.19 2.30 9.50
C LEU A 98 8.59 3.43 10.45
N ILE A 99 7.75 4.46 10.62
CA ILE A 99 8.06 5.67 11.40
C ILE A 99 7.58 5.55 12.85
N ASP A 100 6.32 5.16 13.07
CA ASP A 100 5.74 5.04 14.40
C ASP A 100 5.88 3.60 14.96
N GLY A 101 6.15 2.59 14.11
CA GLY A 101 6.42 1.21 14.54
C GLY A 101 5.16 0.40 14.86
N GLU A 102 4.05 0.69 14.19
CA GLU A 102 2.72 0.12 14.44
C GLU A 102 2.21 -0.69 13.23
N ASN A 103 1.62 -1.87 13.46
CA ASN A 103 0.91 -2.62 12.42
C ASN A 103 -0.24 -1.78 11.83
N GLN A 104 -0.44 -1.86 10.52
CA GLN A 104 -1.49 -1.11 9.81
C GLN A 104 -2.49 -2.09 9.20
N CYS A 105 -3.75 -1.70 9.04
CA CYS A 105 -4.69 -2.47 8.22
C CYS A 105 -5.55 -1.55 7.35
N VAL A 106 -5.99 -2.04 6.19
CA VAL A 106 -6.95 -1.36 5.32
C VAL A 106 -8.19 -2.22 5.12
N ILE A 107 -9.35 -1.62 5.38
CA ILE A 107 -10.67 -2.25 5.27
C ILE A 107 -11.35 -1.72 4.01
N ILE A 108 -11.50 -2.60 3.01
CA ILE A 108 -12.12 -2.29 1.72
C ILE A 108 -13.57 -2.78 1.75
N SER A 109 -14.51 -1.89 1.49
CA SER A 109 -15.96 -2.15 1.68
C SER A 109 -16.80 -1.46 0.60
N GLY A 110 -18.05 -1.90 0.41
CA GLY A 110 -18.91 -1.46 -0.69
C GLY A 110 -19.71 -2.62 -1.30
N GLU A 111 -20.64 -2.32 -2.20
CA GLU A 111 -21.51 -3.32 -2.84
C GLU A 111 -20.75 -4.35 -3.71
N SER A 112 -21.41 -5.43 -4.11
CA SER A 112 -20.81 -6.41 -5.04
C SER A 112 -20.64 -5.80 -6.44
N GLY A 113 -19.47 -6.00 -7.05
CA GLY A 113 -19.08 -5.35 -8.30
C GLY A 113 -18.53 -3.91 -8.16
N ALA A 114 -18.42 -3.35 -6.94
CA ALA A 114 -17.90 -1.99 -6.73
C ALA A 114 -16.36 -1.84 -6.88
N GLY A 115 -15.62 -2.90 -7.23
CA GLY A 115 -14.17 -2.84 -7.50
C GLY A 115 -13.23 -3.13 -6.32
N LYS A 116 -13.74 -3.64 -5.19
CA LYS A 116 -12.97 -3.90 -3.95
C LYS A 116 -11.67 -4.70 -4.17
N THR A 117 -11.76 -5.84 -4.84
CA THR A 117 -10.61 -6.70 -5.15
C THR A 117 -9.58 -6.05 -6.09
N VAL A 118 -10.00 -5.12 -6.94
CA VAL A 118 -9.09 -4.34 -7.80
C VAL A 118 -8.34 -3.29 -6.97
N ALA A 119 -9.02 -2.64 -6.01
CA ALA A 119 -8.36 -1.78 -5.03
C ALA A 119 -7.32 -2.56 -4.19
N ALA A 120 -7.65 -3.77 -3.73
CA ALA A 120 -6.70 -4.65 -3.05
C ALA A 120 -5.47 -4.98 -3.91
N LYS A 121 -5.67 -5.32 -5.20
CA LYS A 121 -4.58 -5.58 -6.16
C LYS A 121 -3.66 -4.35 -6.35
N TYR A 122 -4.20 -3.13 -6.41
CA TYR A 122 -3.36 -1.92 -6.50
C TYR A 122 -2.53 -1.65 -5.23
N ILE A 123 -3.07 -1.92 -4.04
CA ILE A 123 -2.34 -1.79 -2.77
C ILE A 123 -1.18 -2.78 -2.70
N MET A 124 -1.44 -4.05 -3.02
CA MET A 124 -0.40 -5.10 -3.08
C MET A 124 0.67 -4.80 -4.13
N GLY A 125 0.28 -4.31 -5.32
CA GLY A 125 1.21 -3.91 -6.37
C GLY A 125 2.11 -2.72 -5.97
N TYR A 126 1.55 -1.69 -5.32
CA TYR A 126 2.32 -0.55 -4.83
C TYR A 126 3.34 -0.96 -3.77
N ILE A 127 2.91 -1.73 -2.75
CA ILE A 127 3.79 -2.27 -1.71
C ILE A 127 4.89 -3.13 -2.34
N SER A 128 4.55 -3.99 -3.30
CA SER A 128 5.51 -4.83 -4.02
C SER A 128 6.59 -4.00 -4.75
N LYS A 129 6.20 -2.90 -5.41
CA LYS A 129 7.16 -2.03 -6.12
C LYS A 129 8.05 -1.22 -5.17
N VAL A 130 7.47 -0.58 -4.15
CA VAL A 130 8.15 0.42 -3.30
C VAL A 130 9.09 -0.20 -2.27
N SER A 131 8.82 -1.43 -1.81
CA SER A 131 9.52 -2.04 -0.68
C SER A 131 10.90 -2.65 -0.96
N GLY A 132 11.34 -2.73 -2.23
CA GLY A 132 12.68 -3.23 -2.58
C GLY A 132 12.94 -4.69 -2.15
N GLY A 133 14.20 -5.01 -1.81
CA GLY A 133 14.62 -6.34 -1.35
C GLY A 133 15.26 -7.25 -2.40
N GLY A 134 15.89 -8.33 -1.92
CA GLY A 134 16.57 -9.34 -2.76
C GLY A 134 15.68 -10.52 -3.19
N GLU A 135 16.27 -11.55 -3.79
CA GLU A 135 15.56 -12.69 -4.42
C GLU A 135 14.50 -13.36 -3.51
N LYS A 136 14.80 -13.58 -2.22
CA LYS A 136 13.81 -14.12 -1.26
C LYS A 136 12.58 -13.22 -1.12
N VAL A 137 12.79 -11.91 -1.06
CA VAL A 137 11.72 -10.90 -0.93
C VAL A 137 10.90 -10.84 -2.22
N GLN A 138 11.56 -10.97 -3.39
CA GLN A 138 10.85 -11.07 -4.67
C GLN A 138 9.98 -12.33 -4.74
N HIS A 139 10.50 -13.50 -4.34
CA HIS A 139 9.72 -14.74 -4.31
C HIS A 139 8.46 -14.63 -3.42
N VAL A 140 8.56 -14.01 -2.24
CA VAL A 140 7.38 -13.75 -1.37
C VAL A 140 6.37 -12.82 -2.08
N LYS A 141 6.83 -11.75 -2.75
CA LYS A 141 5.94 -10.87 -3.54
C LYS A 141 5.26 -11.61 -4.68
N ASP A 142 5.97 -12.48 -5.38
CA ASP A 142 5.44 -13.25 -6.50
C ASP A 142 4.36 -14.23 -6.01
N ILE A 143 4.57 -14.89 -4.85
CA ILE A 143 3.55 -15.72 -4.19
C ILE A 143 2.32 -14.88 -3.79
N ILE A 144 2.50 -13.70 -3.18
CA ILE A 144 1.39 -12.81 -2.82
C ILE A 144 0.55 -12.44 -4.05
N LEU A 145 1.19 -12.11 -5.17
CA LEU A 145 0.49 -11.75 -6.41
C LEU A 145 -0.22 -12.97 -7.03
N GLN A 146 0.48 -14.09 -7.21
CA GLN A 146 -0.06 -15.33 -7.80
C GLN A 146 -1.10 -16.03 -6.92
N SER A 147 -1.16 -15.74 -5.62
CA SER A 147 -2.25 -16.24 -4.75
C SER A 147 -3.64 -15.77 -5.20
N ASN A 148 -3.75 -14.64 -5.93
CA ASN A 148 -5.05 -14.13 -6.35
C ASN A 148 -5.71 -14.98 -7.46
N PRO A 149 -5.08 -15.27 -8.62
CA PRO A 149 -5.65 -16.18 -9.62
C PRO A 149 -6.13 -17.51 -9.03
N LEU A 150 -5.31 -18.18 -8.20
CA LEU A 150 -5.66 -19.44 -7.58
C LEU A 150 -6.89 -19.35 -6.65
N LEU A 151 -6.92 -18.34 -5.76
CA LEU A 151 -8.03 -18.17 -4.84
C LEU A 151 -9.29 -17.59 -5.52
N GLU A 152 -9.16 -16.93 -6.67
CA GLU A 152 -10.29 -16.51 -7.49
C GLU A 152 -10.88 -17.69 -8.29
N ALA A 153 -10.06 -18.61 -8.82
CA ALA A 153 -10.52 -19.82 -9.49
C ALA A 153 -11.40 -20.71 -8.57
N PHE A 154 -10.94 -20.96 -7.34
CA PHE A 154 -11.67 -21.82 -6.38
C PHE A 154 -12.66 -21.05 -5.48
N GLY A 155 -12.54 -19.73 -5.36
CA GLY A 155 -13.32 -18.91 -4.41
C GLY A 155 -14.27 -17.89 -5.04
N ASN A 156 -14.18 -17.62 -6.35
CA ASN A 156 -15.11 -16.73 -7.05
C ASN A 156 -16.07 -17.49 -7.97
N ALA A 157 -17.20 -16.85 -8.27
CA ALA A 157 -18.20 -17.32 -9.21
C ALA A 157 -18.90 -16.14 -9.92
N LYS A 158 -19.61 -16.43 -11.02
CA LYS A 158 -20.50 -15.45 -11.68
C LYS A 158 -21.83 -15.38 -10.93
N THR A 159 -22.12 -14.22 -10.35
CA THR A 159 -23.45 -13.89 -9.82
C THR A 159 -24.21 -12.99 -10.79
N VAL A 160 -25.51 -12.78 -10.56
CA VAL A 160 -26.33 -11.85 -11.37
C VAL A 160 -25.68 -10.45 -11.44
N ARG A 161 -25.17 -9.95 -10.31
CA ARG A 161 -24.57 -8.61 -10.20
C ARG A 161 -23.10 -8.51 -10.64
N ASN A 162 -22.33 -9.58 -10.60
CA ASN A 162 -20.89 -9.54 -10.85
C ASN A 162 -20.36 -10.85 -11.47
N ASN A 163 -19.74 -10.74 -12.64
CA ASN A 163 -19.20 -11.88 -13.40
C ASN A 163 -18.04 -12.59 -12.68
N ASN A 164 -17.29 -11.87 -11.84
CA ASN A 164 -16.22 -12.43 -11.02
C ASN A 164 -16.40 -12.00 -9.55
N SER A 165 -17.33 -12.63 -8.84
CA SER A 165 -17.67 -12.31 -7.45
C SER A 165 -17.02 -13.30 -6.48
N SER A 166 -16.17 -12.81 -5.59
CA SER A 166 -15.70 -13.60 -4.45
C SER A 166 -16.87 -14.06 -3.57
N ARG A 167 -16.90 -15.35 -3.27
CA ARG A 167 -17.86 -16.04 -2.39
C ARG A 167 -17.21 -16.52 -1.10
N PHE A 168 -16.17 -15.79 -0.67
CA PHE A 168 -15.42 -15.91 0.58
C PHE A 168 -14.85 -14.53 0.92
N GLY A 169 -14.46 -14.32 2.18
CA GLY A 169 -13.67 -13.16 2.61
C GLY A 169 -12.19 -13.51 2.72
N LYS A 170 -11.30 -12.59 2.32
CA LYS A 170 -9.84 -12.75 2.42
C LYS A 170 -9.19 -11.59 3.18
N TYR A 171 -8.47 -11.92 4.24
CA TYR A 171 -7.54 -11.01 4.91
C TYR A 171 -6.13 -11.42 4.53
N PHE A 172 -5.47 -10.60 3.71
CA PHE A 172 -4.03 -10.69 3.48
C PHE A 172 -3.31 -9.95 4.60
N GLU A 173 -2.20 -10.51 5.05
CA GLU A 173 -1.31 -9.89 6.01
C GLU A 173 0.11 -9.98 5.44
N ILE A 174 0.62 -8.86 4.94
CA ILE A 174 2.00 -8.76 4.43
C ILE A 174 2.90 -8.50 5.64
N GLN A 175 3.87 -9.36 5.90
CA GLN A 175 4.78 -9.24 7.03
C GLN A 175 6.13 -8.68 6.58
N PHE A 176 6.63 -7.70 7.33
CA PHE A 176 7.85 -6.97 6.99
C PHE A 176 8.96 -7.19 8.00
N SER A 177 10.20 -7.00 7.55
CA SER A 177 11.35 -6.78 8.42
C SER A 177 11.39 -5.32 8.91
N ARG A 178 12.19 -5.04 9.94
CA ARG A 178 12.52 -3.65 10.35
C ARG A 178 13.11 -2.77 9.24
N GLY A 179 13.58 -3.35 8.13
CA GLY A 179 14.05 -2.61 6.96
C GLY A 179 12.93 -2.13 6.02
N GLY A 180 11.70 -2.63 6.19
CA GLY A 180 10.57 -2.39 5.29
C GLY A 180 10.46 -3.36 4.10
N GLU A 181 11.30 -4.40 4.07
CA GLU A 181 11.20 -5.46 3.07
C GLU A 181 10.14 -6.51 3.46
N PRO A 182 9.20 -6.90 2.57
CA PRO A 182 8.19 -7.93 2.86
C PRO A 182 8.81 -9.32 2.75
N ASP A 183 9.29 -9.84 3.88
CA ASP A 183 10.03 -11.11 3.96
C ASP A 183 9.19 -12.31 4.42
N GLY A 184 7.87 -12.12 4.56
CA GLY A 184 6.85 -13.16 4.73
C GLY A 184 5.42 -12.63 4.60
N GLY A 185 4.44 -13.48 4.89
CA GLY A 185 3.04 -13.10 4.84
C GLY A 185 2.08 -14.23 5.25
N LYS A 186 0.79 -13.89 5.33
CA LYS A 186 -0.27 -14.80 5.75
C LYS A 186 -1.60 -14.44 5.08
N ILE A 187 -2.40 -15.44 4.73
CA ILE A 187 -3.79 -15.32 4.28
C ILE A 187 -4.69 -15.98 5.30
N SER A 188 -5.70 -15.25 5.77
CA SER A 188 -6.82 -15.83 6.52
C SER A 188 -8.06 -15.81 5.61
N ASN A 189 -8.54 -16.99 5.25
CA ASN A 189 -9.80 -17.19 4.54
C ASN A 189 -10.96 -17.27 5.52
N PHE A 190 -12.11 -16.77 5.10
CA PHE A 190 -13.33 -16.75 5.89
C PHE A 190 -14.52 -17.09 4.99
N LEU A 191 -15.47 -17.89 5.51
CA LEU A 191 -16.86 -17.85 5.03
C LEU A 191 -17.06 -18.20 3.55
N LEU A 192 -16.44 -19.32 3.10
CA LEU A 192 -16.68 -19.89 1.77
C LEU A 192 -18.14 -20.35 1.61
N GLU A 193 -18.81 -19.93 0.54
CA GLU A 193 -20.18 -20.30 0.17
C GLU A 193 -20.28 -21.76 -0.32
N LYS A 194 -20.14 -22.73 0.60
CA LYS A 194 -20.12 -24.17 0.27
C LYS A 194 -21.35 -24.64 -0.50
N SER A 195 -22.52 -24.05 -0.29
CA SER A 195 -23.76 -24.44 -0.98
C SER A 195 -23.68 -24.28 -2.49
N ARG A 196 -22.91 -23.30 -2.99
CA ARG A 196 -22.68 -23.09 -4.44
C ARG A 196 -22.12 -24.33 -5.15
N VAL A 197 -21.35 -25.16 -4.43
CA VAL A 197 -20.78 -26.41 -4.93
C VAL A 197 -21.85 -27.33 -5.52
N VAL A 198 -23.04 -27.38 -4.91
CA VAL A 198 -24.11 -28.33 -5.28
C VAL A 198 -25.35 -27.70 -5.89
N SER A 199 -25.57 -26.39 -5.68
CA SER A 199 -26.73 -25.69 -6.25
C SER A 199 -26.46 -24.20 -6.46
N GLN A 200 -27.08 -23.62 -7.49
CA GLN A 200 -26.88 -22.22 -7.90
C GLN A 200 -28.22 -21.53 -8.14
N ASN A 201 -28.25 -20.20 -7.97
CA ASN A 201 -29.43 -19.40 -8.34
C ASN A 201 -29.51 -19.23 -9.87
N GLU A 202 -30.70 -18.94 -10.39
CA GLU A 202 -30.93 -18.64 -11.80
C GLU A 202 -29.93 -17.60 -12.35
N CYS A 203 -29.46 -17.81 -13.58
CA CYS A 203 -28.43 -17.01 -14.24
C CYS A 203 -27.04 -16.96 -13.57
N GLU A 204 -26.76 -17.74 -12.52
CA GLU A 204 -25.43 -17.81 -11.87
C GLU A 204 -24.61 -19.02 -12.32
N ARG A 205 -23.27 -18.96 -12.13
CA ARG A 205 -22.37 -20.13 -12.25
C ARG A 205 -22.05 -20.74 -10.88
N ASN A 206 -21.56 -21.98 -10.91
CA ASN A 206 -20.75 -22.57 -9.83
C ASN A 206 -19.36 -21.87 -9.78
N PHE A 207 -18.43 -22.33 -8.95
CA PHE A 207 -17.06 -21.80 -8.90
C PHE A 207 -16.33 -21.94 -10.25
N HIS A 208 -15.50 -20.97 -10.60
CA HIS A 208 -14.87 -20.89 -11.93
C HIS A 208 -14.02 -22.12 -12.27
N ILE A 209 -13.32 -22.71 -11.29
CA ILE A 209 -12.43 -23.86 -11.47
C ILE A 209 -13.08 -25.04 -12.22
N TYR A 210 -14.39 -25.26 -12.07
CA TYR A 210 -15.09 -26.32 -12.80
C TYR A 210 -15.14 -26.05 -14.31
N TYR A 211 -15.48 -24.82 -14.71
CA TYR A 211 -15.54 -24.41 -16.12
C TYR A 211 -14.13 -24.31 -16.71
N GLN A 212 -13.18 -23.80 -15.93
CA GLN A 212 -11.76 -23.74 -16.27
C GLN A 212 -11.16 -25.13 -16.50
N LEU A 213 -11.46 -26.13 -15.64
CA LEU A 213 -11.03 -27.51 -15.83
C LEU A 213 -11.62 -28.11 -17.13
N ILE A 214 -12.93 -27.93 -17.37
CA ILE A 214 -13.60 -28.47 -18.56
C ILE A 214 -13.06 -27.86 -19.87
N GLN A 215 -12.71 -26.57 -19.87
CA GLN A 215 -12.16 -25.89 -21.06
C GLN A 215 -10.65 -26.04 -21.21
N GLY A 216 -9.89 -25.99 -20.12
CA GLY A 216 -8.43 -25.94 -20.08
C GLY A 216 -7.72 -27.30 -20.06
N ALA A 217 -8.35 -28.37 -19.56
CA ALA A 217 -7.71 -29.69 -19.44
C ALA A 217 -7.19 -30.24 -20.78
N SER A 218 -6.02 -30.91 -20.72
CA SER A 218 -5.42 -31.64 -21.84
C SER A 218 -6.27 -32.84 -22.26
N GLN A 219 -6.02 -33.41 -23.45
CA GLN A 219 -6.76 -34.59 -23.93
C GLN A 219 -6.58 -35.81 -23.01
N GLU A 220 -5.36 -36.00 -22.48
CA GLU A 220 -5.03 -37.04 -21.50
C GLU A 220 -5.76 -36.80 -20.16
N GLN A 221 -5.71 -35.57 -19.63
CA GLN A 221 -6.44 -35.20 -18.42
C GLN A 221 -7.96 -35.42 -18.58
N ARG A 222 -8.53 -35.09 -19.74
CA ARG A 222 -9.96 -35.32 -20.02
C ARG A 222 -10.33 -36.79 -20.00
N GLN A 223 -9.46 -37.67 -20.51
CA GLN A 223 -9.68 -39.12 -20.48
C GLN A 223 -9.56 -39.65 -19.05
N ASN A 224 -8.45 -39.34 -18.36
CA ASN A 224 -8.16 -39.87 -17.01
C ASN A 224 -9.14 -39.37 -15.94
N LEU A 225 -9.67 -38.14 -16.09
CA LEU A 225 -10.64 -37.55 -15.16
C LEU A 225 -12.12 -37.70 -15.61
N GLY A 226 -12.37 -38.34 -16.76
CA GLY A 226 -13.71 -38.49 -17.32
C GLY A 226 -14.43 -37.16 -17.59
N ILE A 227 -13.73 -36.16 -18.12
CA ILE A 227 -14.25 -34.79 -18.32
C ILE A 227 -15.18 -34.77 -19.55
N MET A 228 -16.45 -34.51 -19.28
CA MET A 228 -17.52 -34.30 -20.28
C MET A 228 -17.84 -32.81 -20.44
N SER A 229 -18.85 -32.49 -21.25
CA SER A 229 -19.39 -31.13 -21.38
C SER A 229 -20.14 -30.69 -20.11
N PRO A 230 -20.27 -29.38 -19.83
CA PRO A 230 -20.85 -28.89 -18.56
C PRO A 230 -22.30 -29.35 -18.29
N ASP A 231 -23.08 -29.53 -19.35
CA ASP A 231 -24.48 -30.02 -19.33
C ASP A 231 -24.63 -31.45 -18.79
N TYR A 232 -23.58 -32.28 -18.87
CA TYR A 232 -23.56 -33.63 -18.30
C TYR A 232 -23.54 -33.64 -16.76
N TYR A 233 -23.12 -32.56 -16.11
CA TYR A 233 -22.92 -32.53 -14.65
C TYR A 233 -24.06 -31.83 -13.90
N PHE A 234 -24.74 -32.58 -13.03
CA PHE A 234 -25.85 -32.10 -12.21
C PHE A 234 -25.51 -30.87 -11.33
N TYR A 235 -24.25 -30.70 -10.93
CA TYR A 235 -23.79 -29.54 -10.18
C TYR A 235 -23.44 -28.31 -11.04
N LEU A 236 -23.60 -28.38 -12.38
CA LEU A 236 -23.34 -27.28 -13.32
C LEU A 236 -24.52 -26.95 -14.25
N ASN A 237 -25.44 -27.90 -14.48
CA ASN A 237 -26.52 -27.77 -15.46
C ASN A 237 -27.85 -27.18 -14.93
N GLN A 238 -27.89 -26.74 -13.67
CA GLN A 238 -29.11 -26.23 -13.01
C GLN A 238 -29.59 -24.86 -13.52
N THR A 239 -28.76 -24.12 -14.26
CA THR A 239 -29.00 -22.70 -14.60
C THR A 239 -28.78 -22.37 -16.08
N ASP A 240 -28.48 -23.37 -16.91
CA ASP A 240 -27.99 -23.27 -18.30
C ASP A 240 -26.86 -22.23 -18.55
N THR A 241 -26.20 -21.80 -17.47
CA THR A 241 -25.23 -20.71 -17.50
C THR A 241 -23.81 -21.26 -17.49
N TYR A 242 -23.31 -21.60 -18.68
CA TYR A 242 -21.99 -22.21 -18.83
C TYR A 242 -20.88 -21.18 -19.12
N GLN A 243 -21.14 -20.25 -20.05
CA GLN A 243 -20.19 -19.22 -20.48
C GLN A 243 -20.43 -17.86 -19.79
N VAL A 244 -19.40 -17.02 -19.79
CA VAL A 244 -19.42 -15.65 -19.26
C VAL A 244 -18.82 -14.71 -20.28
N GLU A 245 -19.56 -13.65 -20.63
CA GLU A 245 -19.08 -12.63 -21.56
C GLU A 245 -17.82 -11.93 -21.02
N GLY A 246 -16.75 -11.94 -21.84
CA GLY A 246 -15.45 -11.35 -21.49
C GLY A 246 -14.51 -12.24 -20.66
N THR A 247 -14.84 -13.52 -20.43
CA THR A 247 -13.99 -14.49 -19.70
C THR A 247 -13.48 -15.58 -20.63
N ASP A 248 -12.20 -15.94 -20.52
CA ASP A 248 -11.60 -17.09 -21.19
C ASP A 248 -11.21 -18.14 -20.14
N ASP A 249 -12.16 -19.03 -19.82
CA ASP A 249 -11.96 -20.10 -18.84
C ASP A 249 -10.76 -21.02 -19.21
N ARG A 250 -10.34 -21.09 -20.48
CA ARG A 250 -9.13 -21.84 -20.89
C ARG A 250 -7.86 -21.08 -20.52
N SER A 251 -7.80 -19.77 -20.76
CA SER A 251 -6.67 -18.93 -20.34
C SER A 251 -6.53 -18.92 -18.82
N ASP A 252 -7.63 -18.70 -18.11
CA ASP A 252 -7.66 -18.62 -16.65
C ASP A 252 -7.23 -19.95 -15.99
N PHE A 253 -7.51 -21.10 -16.63
CA PHE A 253 -6.98 -22.41 -16.18
C PHE A 253 -5.45 -22.46 -16.23
N HIS A 254 -4.82 -21.95 -17.28
CA HIS A 254 -3.36 -21.93 -17.41
C HIS A 254 -2.72 -20.99 -16.38
N GLU A 255 -3.33 -19.82 -16.11
CA GLU A 255 -2.89 -18.93 -15.04
C GLU A 255 -3.02 -19.60 -13.66
N THR A 256 -4.11 -20.34 -13.42
CA THR A 256 -4.35 -21.08 -12.18
C THR A 256 -3.32 -22.20 -11.95
N MET A 257 -2.98 -22.97 -13.00
CA MET A 257 -1.94 -23.99 -12.93
C MET A 257 -0.55 -23.37 -12.68
N ASN A 258 -0.22 -22.26 -13.37
CA ASN A 258 1.01 -21.51 -13.14
C ASN A 258 1.09 -20.96 -11.71
N ALA A 259 0.00 -20.44 -11.17
CA ALA A 259 -0.06 -19.96 -9.80
C ALA A 259 0.27 -21.07 -8.79
N MET A 260 -0.33 -22.26 -8.93
CA MET A 260 0.00 -23.43 -8.08
C MET A 260 1.49 -23.81 -8.16
N GLN A 261 2.10 -23.72 -9.35
CA GLN A 261 3.52 -23.96 -9.53
C GLN A 261 4.40 -22.90 -8.83
N VAL A 262 4.08 -21.61 -8.93
CA VAL A 262 4.83 -20.51 -8.27
C VAL A 262 4.69 -20.57 -6.74
N ILE A 263 3.55 -21.02 -6.23
CA ILE A 263 3.30 -21.27 -4.80
C ILE A 263 4.09 -22.49 -4.28
N GLY A 264 4.60 -23.36 -5.18
CA GLY A 264 5.37 -24.54 -4.82
C GLY A 264 4.54 -25.78 -4.51
N ILE A 265 3.27 -25.83 -4.94
CA ILE A 265 2.43 -27.03 -4.87
C ILE A 265 3.00 -28.07 -5.86
N ARG A 266 3.22 -29.31 -5.42
CA ARG A 266 3.86 -30.36 -6.24
C ARG A 266 2.96 -30.78 -7.40
N GLY A 267 3.53 -31.22 -8.52
CA GLY A 267 2.74 -31.70 -9.66
C GLY A 267 1.77 -32.83 -9.32
N GLU A 268 2.17 -33.74 -8.42
CA GLU A 268 1.32 -34.80 -7.87
C GLU A 268 0.13 -34.22 -7.07
N ASP A 269 0.40 -33.29 -6.14
CA ASP A 269 -0.64 -32.61 -5.35
C ASP A 269 -1.60 -31.79 -6.25
N GLN A 270 -1.08 -31.12 -7.28
CA GLN A 270 -1.89 -30.39 -8.28
C GLN A 270 -2.82 -31.33 -9.04
N GLN A 271 -2.33 -32.49 -9.50
CA GLN A 271 -3.16 -33.50 -10.16
C GLN A 271 -4.25 -34.03 -9.22
N LEU A 272 -3.91 -34.32 -7.96
CA LEU A 272 -4.86 -34.79 -6.96
C LEU A 272 -5.92 -33.73 -6.59
N VAL A 273 -5.57 -32.44 -6.58
CA VAL A 273 -6.54 -31.34 -6.46
C VAL A 273 -7.53 -31.34 -7.63
N LEU A 274 -7.07 -31.40 -8.88
CA LEU A 274 -7.96 -31.46 -10.05
C LEU A 274 -8.80 -32.75 -10.08
N GLN A 275 -8.24 -33.86 -9.60
CA GLN A 275 -8.91 -35.15 -9.49
C GLN A 275 -10.06 -35.13 -8.48
N ILE A 276 -9.89 -34.45 -7.33
CA ILE A 276 -11.00 -34.22 -6.38
C ILE A 276 -12.06 -33.29 -6.99
N VAL A 277 -11.67 -32.24 -7.72
CA VAL A 277 -12.62 -31.34 -8.42
C VAL A 277 -13.47 -32.13 -9.44
N ALA A 278 -12.85 -32.99 -10.24
CA ALA A 278 -13.57 -33.89 -11.16
C ALA A 278 -14.44 -34.91 -10.40
N GLY A 279 -13.92 -35.51 -9.33
CA GLY A 279 -14.65 -36.44 -8.47
C GLY A 279 -15.91 -35.82 -7.85
N ILE A 280 -15.88 -34.55 -7.47
CA ILE A 280 -17.04 -33.80 -6.98
C ILE A 280 -18.10 -33.61 -8.08
N LEU A 281 -17.69 -33.32 -9.32
CA LEU A 281 -18.64 -33.22 -10.45
C LEU A 281 -19.33 -34.56 -10.73
N HIS A 282 -18.58 -35.67 -10.75
CA HIS A 282 -19.15 -37.02 -10.93
C HIS A 282 -20.00 -37.46 -9.73
N LEU A 283 -19.65 -37.08 -8.49
CA LEU A 283 -20.48 -37.35 -7.31
C LEU A 283 -21.89 -36.76 -7.46
N GLY A 284 -22.03 -35.58 -8.08
CA GLY A 284 -23.33 -34.94 -8.31
C GLY A 284 -24.26 -35.72 -9.22
N ASN A 285 -23.72 -36.56 -10.10
CA ASN A 285 -24.48 -37.39 -11.04
C ASN A 285 -25.02 -38.69 -10.42
N ILE A 286 -24.75 -38.96 -9.13
CA ILE A 286 -25.40 -40.04 -8.40
C ILE A 286 -26.85 -39.64 -8.11
N SER A 287 -27.79 -40.33 -8.74
CA SER A 287 -29.23 -40.25 -8.48
C SER A 287 -29.70 -41.40 -7.58
N PHE A 288 -30.81 -41.15 -6.86
CA PHE A 288 -31.40 -42.10 -5.91
C PHE A 288 -32.87 -42.31 -6.24
N ARG A 289 -33.31 -43.58 -6.21
CA ARG A 289 -34.72 -43.97 -6.29
C ARG A 289 -35.22 -44.50 -4.95
N GLU A 290 -36.53 -44.46 -4.75
CA GLU A 290 -37.18 -45.01 -3.57
C GLU A 290 -37.45 -46.52 -3.75
N GLU A 291 -37.00 -47.32 -2.79
CA GLU A 291 -37.23 -48.77 -2.75
C GLU A 291 -37.63 -49.15 -1.31
N GLY A 292 -38.94 -49.26 -1.06
CA GLY A 292 -39.48 -49.62 0.27
C GLY A 292 -39.31 -48.54 1.35
N ASN A 293 -39.52 -47.26 1.01
CA ASN A 293 -39.26 -46.06 1.82
C ASN A 293 -37.76 -45.73 2.04
N TYR A 294 -36.84 -46.51 1.48
CA TYR A 294 -35.40 -46.29 1.59
C TYR A 294 -34.79 -45.83 0.26
N ALA A 295 -33.65 -45.15 0.32
CA ALA A 295 -32.86 -44.78 -0.83
C ALA A 295 -32.08 -45.97 -1.39
N ARG A 296 -32.11 -46.12 -2.71
CA ARG A 296 -31.16 -46.94 -3.46
C ARG A 296 -30.59 -46.11 -4.60
N VAL A 297 -29.29 -46.23 -4.85
CA VAL A 297 -28.68 -45.62 -6.05
C VAL A 297 -29.36 -46.19 -7.30
N GLU A 298 -29.75 -45.30 -8.22
CA GLU A 298 -30.56 -45.65 -9.38
C GLU A 298 -29.77 -46.46 -10.42
N ASN A 299 -28.56 -46.00 -10.74
CA ASN A 299 -27.60 -46.68 -11.61
C ASN A 299 -26.28 -46.90 -10.86
N ALA A 300 -25.84 -48.16 -10.71
CA ALA A 300 -24.59 -48.49 -10.03
C ALA A 300 -23.34 -47.92 -10.74
N ASP A 301 -23.39 -47.73 -12.06
CA ASP A 301 -22.26 -47.23 -12.86
C ASP A 301 -21.90 -45.78 -12.52
N SER A 302 -22.86 -44.97 -12.02
CA SER A 302 -22.60 -43.59 -11.60
C SER A 302 -21.68 -43.50 -10.38
N LEU A 303 -21.46 -44.61 -9.68
CA LEU A 303 -20.53 -44.70 -8.55
C LEU A 303 -19.09 -44.98 -8.98
N ALA A 304 -18.86 -45.52 -10.19
CA ALA A 304 -17.55 -46.00 -10.62
C ALA A 304 -16.52 -44.87 -10.78
N PHE A 305 -16.88 -43.78 -11.47
CA PHE A 305 -15.99 -42.61 -11.61
C PHE A 305 -15.69 -41.93 -10.25
N PRO A 306 -16.69 -41.64 -9.38
CA PRO A 306 -16.42 -41.13 -8.04
C PRO A 306 -15.54 -42.05 -7.18
N ALA A 307 -15.78 -43.36 -7.21
CA ALA A 307 -15.00 -44.36 -6.48
C ALA A 307 -13.52 -44.35 -6.93
N TYR A 308 -13.30 -44.44 -8.25
CA TYR A 308 -11.96 -44.37 -8.86
C TYR A 308 -11.23 -43.06 -8.56
N LEU A 309 -11.87 -41.91 -8.81
CA LEU A 309 -11.23 -40.60 -8.64
C LEU A 309 -10.98 -40.24 -7.15
N LEU A 310 -11.78 -40.76 -6.21
CA LEU A 310 -11.53 -40.58 -4.78
C LEU A 310 -10.72 -41.73 -4.15
N GLY A 311 -10.37 -42.77 -4.93
CA GLY A 311 -9.59 -43.93 -4.49
C GLY A 311 -10.29 -44.72 -3.38
N VAL A 312 -11.61 -44.80 -3.39
CA VAL A 312 -12.42 -45.52 -2.39
C VAL A 312 -13.18 -46.66 -3.04
N ASP A 313 -13.46 -47.70 -2.26
CA ASP A 313 -14.28 -48.82 -2.72
C ASP A 313 -15.72 -48.39 -3.11
N GLN A 314 -16.24 -48.98 -4.18
CA GLN A 314 -17.53 -48.63 -4.77
C GLN A 314 -18.72 -49.15 -3.95
N GLU A 315 -18.60 -50.32 -3.31
CA GLU A 315 -19.66 -50.85 -2.43
C GLU A 315 -19.74 -50.05 -1.13
N ARG A 316 -18.60 -49.71 -0.54
CA ARG A 316 -18.49 -48.83 0.63
C ARG A 316 -18.95 -47.40 0.33
N LEU A 317 -18.66 -46.86 -0.85
CA LEU A 317 -19.24 -45.57 -1.28
C LEU A 317 -20.77 -45.64 -1.30
N ASN A 318 -21.35 -46.69 -1.91
CA ASN A 318 -22.80 -46.92 -1.93
C ASN A 318 -23.39 -47.01 -0.51
N GLU A 319 -22.85 -47.89 0.34
CA GLU A 319 -23.27 -48.08 1.73
C GLU A 319 -23.29 -46.74 2.50
N LYS A 320 -22.23 -45.94 2.37
CA LYS A 320 -22.06 -44.68 3.12
C LYS A 320 -22.86 -43.50 2.58
N VAL A 321 -23.45 -43.58 1.38
CA VAL A 321 -24.41 -42.57 0.90
C VAL A 321 -25.86 -42.98 1.10
N THR A 322 -26.18 -44.28 1.18
CA THR A 322 -27.55 -44.77 1.44
C THR A 322 -27.82 -45.15 2.90
N SER A 323 -26.81 -45.19 3.77
CA SER A 323 -26.96 -45.51 5.20
C SER A 323 -26.06 -44.67 6.11
N ARG A 324 -26.34 -44.70 7.43
CA ARG A 324 -25.61 -43.97 8.46
C ARG A 324 -25.55 -44.76 9.77
N LYS A 325 -24.40 -44.80 10.44
CA LYS A 325 -24.28 -45.35 11.79
C LYS A 325 -24.84 -44.35 12.81
N MET A 326 -25.68 -44.83 13.73
CA MET A 326 -26.24 -44.04 14.82
C MET A 326 -26.01 -44.72 16.17
N ASP A 327 -25.20 -44.07 17.02
CA ASP A 327 -24.96 -44.52 18.40
C ASP A 327 -26.15 -44.17 19.30
N SER A 328 -27.05 -45.14 19.46
CA SER A 328 -28.24 -45.02 20.31
C SER A 328 -27.88 -45.30 21.76
N LYS A 329 -28.36 -44.45 22.68
CA LYS A 329 -28.16 -44.64 24.13
C LYS A 329 -29.48 -44.86 24.83
N TRP A 330 -29.72 -46.10 25.24
CA TRP A 330 -30.90 -46.51 25.99
C TRP A 330 -30.47 -47.28 27.25
N GLY A 331 -31.09 -46.98 28.40
CA GLY A 331 -30.80 -47.68 29.65
C GLY A 331 -29.34 -47.67 30.13
N GLY A 332 -28.54 -46.69 29.70
CA GLY A 332 -27.10 -46.60 30.03
C GLY A 332 -26.16 -47.45 29.18
N ARG A 333 -26.69 -48.27 28.25
CA ARG A 333 -25.90 -48.92 27.19
C ARG A 333 -25.78 -47.99 25.98
N SER A 334 -24.77 -48.24 25.17
CA SER A 334 -24.57 -47.56 23.87
C SER A 334 -24.51 -48.64 22.80
N GLU A 335 -25.43 -48.58 21.84
CA GLU A 335 -25.56 -49.56 20.75
C GLU A 335 -25.48 -48.80 19.42
N SER A 336 -24.56 -49.20 18.54
CA SER A 336 -24.38 -48.55 17.23
C SER A 336 -25.22 -49.28 16.19
N ILE A 337 -26.16 -48.56 15.56
CA ILE A 337 -27.15 -49.12 14.63
C ILE A 337 -26.95 -48.48 13.26
N THR A 338 -26.77 -49.29 12.21
CA THR A 338 -26.78 -48.79 10.83
C THR A 338 -28.22 -48.55 10.40
N VAL A 339 -28.55 -47.28 10.10
CA VAL A 339 -29.88 -46.84 9.65
C VAL A 339 -29.83 -46.54 8.17
N THR A 340 -30.68 -47.19 7.37
CA THR A 340 -30.89 -46.87 5.96
C THR A 340 -31.64 -45.54 5.82
N LEU A 341 -31.14 -44.68 4.94
CA LEU A 341 -31.65 -43.34 4.70
C LEU A 341 -32.81 -43.35 3.69
N ASN A 342 -33.65 -42.32 3.70
CA ASN A 342 -34.60 -42.06 2.60
C ASN A 342 -33.92 -41.30 1.44
N VAL A 343 -34.60 -41.16 0.29
CA VAL A 343 -34.06 -40.53 -0.93
C VAL A 343 -33.51 -39.13 -0.68
N GLU A 344 -34.24 -38.31 0.08
CA GLU A 344 -33.87 -36.94 0.44
C GLU A 344 -32.58 -36.92 1.29
N GLN A 345 -32.52 -37.77 2.32
CA GLN A 345 -31.37 -37.92 3.21
C GLN A 345 -30.12 -38.46 2.51
N ALA A 346 -30.27 -39.34 1.51
CA ALA A 346 -29.18 -39.84 0.69
C ALA A 346 -28.62 -38.74 -0.23
N ALA A 347 -29.49 -37.95 -0.87
CA ALA A 347 -29.11 -36.76 -1.63
C ALA A 347 -28.37 -35.73 -0.75
N TYR A 348 -28.87 -35.39 0.44
CA TYR A 348 -28.14 -34.53 1.38
C TYR A 348 -26.78 -35.12 1.82
N THR A 349 -26.65 -36.46 1.89
CA THR A 349 -25.41 -37.13 2.29
C THR A 349 -24.35 -37.08 1.17
N ARG A 350 -24.76 -37.30 -0.09
CA ARG A 350 -23.96 -37.02 -1.31
C ARG A 350 -23.50 -35.56 -1.36
N ASP A 351 -24.42 -34.62 -1.15
CA ASP A 351 -24.14 -33.19 -1.18
C ASP A 351 -23.23 -32.75 -0.04
N ALA A 352 -23.38 -33.31 1.16
CA ALA A 352 -22.50 -33.04 2.30
C ALA A 352 -21.06 -33.52 2.03
N LEU A 353 -20.89 -34.67 1.37
CA LEU A 353 -19.57 -35.15 0.92
C LEU A 353 -18.95 -34.19 -0.10
N ALA A 354 -19.70 -33.76 -1.11
CA ALA A 354 -19.25 -32.80 -2.12
C ALA A 354 -18.82 -31.45 -1.50
N LYS A 355 -19.69 -30.84 -0.67
CA LYS A 355 -19.40 -29.62 0.12
C LYS A 355 -18.17 -29.81 1.02
N GLY A 356 -18.03 -30.99 1.64
CA GLY A 356 -16.97 -31.33 2.58
C GLY A 356 -15.60 -31.57 1.93
N LEU A 357 -15.56 -32.11 0.71
CA LEU A 357 -14.36 -32.25 -0.10
C LEU A 357 -13.89 -30.89 -0.62
N TYR A 358 -14.79 -30.12 -1.24
CA TYR A 358 -14.44 -28.82 -1.83
C TYR A 358 -13.86 -27.84 -0.80
N ALA A 359 -14.48 -27.75 0.37
CA ALA A 359 -13.99 -26.88 1.45
C ALA A 359 -12.58 -27.27 1.94
N ARG A 360 -12.28 -28.57 2.04
CA ARG A 360 -10.95 -29.06 2.44
C ARG A 360 -9.88 -28.81 1.39
N VAL A 361 -10.22 -28.96 0.10
CA VAL A 361 -9.31 -28.58 -1.00
C VAL A 361 -9.01 -27.08 -0.92
N PHE A 362 -10.02 -26.23 -0.71
CA PHE A 362 -9.82 -24.78 -0.57
C PHE A 362 -8.95 -24.42 0.64
N ASP A 363 -9.20 -25.02 1.80
CA ASP A 363 -8.39 -24.81 3.00
C ASP A 363 -6.93 -25.31 2.81
N PHE A 364 -6.71 -26.42 2.09
CA PHE A 364 -5.37 -26.90 1.72
C PHE A 364 -4.63 -25.93 0.79
N LEU A 365 -5.30 -25.31 -0.19
CA LEU A 365 -4.68 -24.32 -1.07
C LEU A 365 -4.27 -23.07 -0.26
N VAL A 366 -5.11 -22.62 0.67
CA VAL A 366 -4.81 -21.51 1.59
C VAL A 366 -3.66 -21.88 2.55
N GLU A 367 -3.61 -23.10 3.09
CA GLU A 367 -2.49 -23.54 3.92
C GLU A 367 -1.18 -23.62 3.12
N SER A 368 -1.24 -24.08 1.87
CA SER A 368 -0.08 -24.16 0.97
C SER A 368 0.52 -22.77 0.68
N ILE A 369 -0.33 -21.78 0.39
CA ILE A 369 0.10 -20.37 0.25
C ILE A 369 0.72 -19.84 1.55
N ASN A 370 0.09 -20.10 2.70
CA ASN A 370 0.61 -19.70 4.01
C ASN A 370 1.98 -20.33 4.33
N ARG A 371 2.17 -21.61 3.96
CA ARG A 371 3.41 -22.35 4.15
C ARG A 371 4.55 -21.80 3.28
N ALA A 372 4.24 -21.38 2.04
CA ALA A 372 5.20 -20.78 1.13
C ALA A 372 5.69 -19.38 1.59
N MET A 373 4.85 -18.62 2.31
CA MET A 373 5.17 -17.28 2.81
C MET A 373 5.60 -17.24 4.30
N GLN A 374 5.80 -18.39 4.94
CA GLN A 374 5.94 -18.48 6.39
C GLN A 374 7.20 -17.78 6.93
N LYS A 375 7.01 -16.80 7.83
CA LYS A 375 8.08 -16.14 8.60
C LYS A 375 8.20 -16.76 10.01
N PRO A 376 9.41 -16.94 10.58
CA PRO A 376 9.58 -17.53 11.91
C PRO A 376 9.19 -16.60 13.08
N TYR A 377 9.11 -15.29 12.85
CA TYR A 377 8.64 -14.30 13.82
C TYR A 377 8.01 -13.10 13.09
N GLU A 378 6.94 -12.56 13.65
CA GLU A 378 6.31 -11.33 13.17
C GLU A 378 7.04 -10.10 13.76
N GLU A 379 7.19 -9.03 12.99
CA GLU A 379 7.74 -7.75 13.49
C GLU A 379 6.77 -6.60 13.22
N TYR A 380 6.47 -6.36 11.94
CA TYR A 380 5.46 -5.41 11.48
C TYR A 380 4.59 -6.07 10.42
N SER A 381 3.30 -5.73 10.36
CA SER A 381 2.40 -6.20 9.30
C SER A 381 1.52 -5.09 8.70
N VAL A 382 1.19 -5.26 7.42
CA VAL A 382 0.12 -4.53 6.73
C VAL A 382 -0.99 -5.51 6.34
N GLY A 383 -2.14 -5.37 7.00
CA GLY A 383 -3.36 -6.09 6.68
C GLY A 383 -4.13 -5.45 5.52
N VAL A 384 -4.62 -6.26 4.58
CA VAL A 384 -5.54 -5.85 3.50
C VAL A 384 -6.77 -6.76 3.56
N LEU A 385 -7.90 -6.20 3.97
CA LEU A 385 -9.18 -6.91 4.05
C LEU A 385 -10.00 -6.66 2.78
N ASP A 386 -10.18 -7.71 1.97
CA ASP A 386 -11.11 -7.75 0.85
C ASP A 386 -12.21 -8.79 1.15
N ILE A 387 -13.43 -8.30 1.35
CA ILE A 387 -14.60 -9.12 1.66
C ILE A 387 -15.64 -9.03 0.53
N TYR A 388 -16.56 -9.99 0.47
CA TYR A 388 -17.79 -9.86 -0.31
C TYR A 388 -18.56 -8.57 0.08
N GLY A 389 -19.38 -8.06 -0.84
CA GLY A 389 -20.24 -6.91 -0.52
C GLY A 389 -21.43 -7.28 0.37
N PHE A 390 -22.17 -6.27 0.81
CA PHE A 390 -23.53 -6.47 1.31
C PHE A 390 -24.43 -6.97 0.16
N GLU A 391 -25.31 -7.94 0.42
CA GLU A 391 -26.14 -8.60 -0.59
C GLU A 391 -27.64 -8.44 -0.31
N ILE A 392 -28.37 -8.01 -1.34
CA ILE A 392 -29.84 -7.88 -1.33
C ILE A 392 -30.34 -8.38 -2.69
N PHE A 393 -30.79 -9.63 -2.72
CA PHE A 393 -31.37 -10.28 -3.89
C PHE A 393 -32.89 -10.39 -3.74
N GLN A 394 -33.58 -10.84 -4.79
CA GLN A 394 -35.03 -11.10 -4.76
C GLN A 394 -35.37 -12.23 -3.76
N LYS A 395 -34.46 -13.20 -3.60
CA LYS A 395 -34.52 -14.29 -2.64
C LYS A 395 -33.20 -14.35 -1.88
N ASN A 396 -33.22 -14.20 -0.56
CA ASN A 396 -32.01 -14.20 0.29
C ASN A 396 -32.07 -15.42 1.22
N GLY A 397 -31.01 -16.23 1.24
CA GLY A 397 -30.90 -17.41 2.09
C GLY A 397 -30.08 -17.17 3.36
N PHE A 398 -29.76 -18.27 4.05
CA PHE A 398 -28.88 -18.32 5.21
C PHE A 398 -27.49 -17.72 4.90
N GLU A 399 -27.00 -17.94 3.68
CA GLU A 399 -25.74 -17.42 3.16
C GLU A 399 -25.73 -15.88 3.12
N GLN A 400 -26.75 -15.25 2.53
CA GLN A 400 -26.90 -13.79 2.51
C GLN A 400 -27.06 -13.24 3.93
N PHE A 401 -27.79 -13.92 4.81
CA PHE A 401 -27.93 -13.53 6.22
C PHE A 401 -26.56 -13.49 6.93
N CYS A 402 -25.71 -14.49 6.72
CA CYS A 402 -24.35 -14.52 7.28
C CYS A 402 -23.41 -13.50 6.63
N ILE A 403 -23.51 -13.29 5.32
CA ILE A 403 -22.79 -12.26 4.57
C ILE A 403 -23.12 -10.85 5.09
N ASN A 404 -24.40 -10.57 5.31
CA ASN A 404 -24.89 -9.28 5.78
C ASN A 404 -24.57 -9.05 7.26
N PHE A 405 -24.65 -10.09 8.10
CA PHE A 405 -24.18 -10.02 9.51
C PHE A 405 -22.71 -9.60 9.63
N VAL A 406 -21.83 -10.12 8.77
CA VAL A 406 -20.39 -9.76 8.82
C VAL A 406 -20.13 -8.35 8.29
N ASN A 407 -20.90 -7.89 7.30
CA ASN A 407 -20.88 -6.48 6.88
C ASN A 407 -21.40 -5.54 7.99
N GLU A 408 -22.47 -5.91 8.68
CA GLU A 408 -23.02 -5.18 9.85
C GLU A 408 -21.96 -5.06 10.97
N LYS A 409 -21.23 -6.15 11.25
CA LYS A 409 -20.12 -6.19 12.21
C LYS A 409 -18.96 -5.29 11.82
N LEU A 410 -18.54 -5.29 10.55
CA LEU A 410 -17.46 -4.44 10.07
C LEU A 410 -17.86 -2.96 10.05
N GLN A 411 -19.13 -2.66 9.76
CA GLN A 411 -19.66 -1.30 9.86
C GLN A 411 -19.71 -0.81 11.32
N GLN A 412 -20.12 -1.67 12.28
CA GLN A 412 -20.05 -1.33 13.72
C GLN A 412 -18.63 -0.93 14.14
N ILE A 413 -17.60 -1.68 13.73
CA ILE A 413 -16.19 -1.36 14.05
C ILE A 413 -15.78 -0.01 13.47
N PHE A 414 -16.15 0.28 12.22
CA PHE A 414 -15.89 1.58 11.61
C PHE A 414 -16.56 2.72 12.38
N ILE A 415 -17.84 2.57 12.75
CA ILE A 415 -18.59 3.57 13.52
C ILE A 415 -17.96 3.79 14.91
N GLU A 416 -17.55 2.71 15.57
CA GLU A 416 -16.91 2.73 16.88
C GLU A 416 -15.53 3.40 16.87
N LEU A 417 -14.64 2.99 15.95
CA LEU A 417 -13.28 3.53 15.85
C LEU A 417 -13.21 4.92 15.19
N THR A 418 -14.18 5.25 14.32
CA THR A 418 -14.16 6.53 13.58
C THR A 418 -15.02 7.60 14.22
N LEU A 419 -16.26 7.28 14.63
CA LEU A 419 -17.22 8.30 15.11
C LEU A 419 -17.32 8.32 16.64
N LYS A 420 -17.37 7.16 17.31
CA LYS A 420 -17.51 7.10 18.77
C LYS A 420 -16.21 7.54 19.46
N ALA A 421 -15.08 6.92 19.13
CA ALA A 421 -13.78 7.24 19.73
C ALA A 421 -13.35 8.71 19.55
N GLU A 422 -13.68 9.32 18.40
CA GLU A 422 -13.45 10.75 18.13
C GLU A 422 -14.26 11.66 19.06
N GLN A 423 -15.54 11.34 19.26
CA GLN A 423 -16.43 12.09 20.15
C GLN A 423 -16.07 11.90 21.63
N GLU A 424 -15.68 10.68 22.03
CA GLU A 424 -15.19 10.39 23.37
C GLU A 424 -13.87 11.13 23.68
N GLU A 425 -12.94 11.23 22.71
CA GLU A 425 -11.71 12.01 22.88
C GLU A 425 -12.01 13.51 23.10
N TYR A 426 -12.92 14.10 22.32
CA TYR A 426 -13.28 15.51 22.48
C TYR A 426 -13.90 15.80 23.86
N VAL A 427 -14.66 14.85 24.43
CA VAL A 427 -15.17 14.92 25.81
C VAL A 427 -14.05 14.77 26.84
N GLN A 428 -13.14 13.80 26.66
CA GLN A 428 -11.99 13.59 27.54
C GLN A 428 -11.04 14.80 27.58
N GLU A 429 -10.85 15.48 26.44
CA GLU A 429 -9.99 16.66 26.30
C GLU A 429 -10.69 17.98 26.66
N GLY A 430 -12.01 17.97 26.94
CA GLY A 430 -12.77 19.15 27.34
C GLY A 430 -12.99 20.18 26.22
N ILE A 431 -13.05 19.71 24.98
CA ILE A 431 -13.18 20.53 23.78
C ILE A 431 -14.64 21.04 23.61
N LYS A 432 -14.83 22.22 23.03
CA LYS A 432 -16.15 22.72 22.64
C LYS A 432 -16.52 22.20 21.26
N TRP A 433 -17.44 21.24 21.21
CA TRP A 433 -17.93 20.57 20.00
C TRP A 433 -19.43 20.24 20.14
N THR A 434 -20.08 19.75 19.08
CA THR A 434 -21.52 19.44 19.05
C THR A 434 -21.76 17.96 18.78
N GLN A 435 -22.53 17.27 19.62
CA GLN A 435 -22.81 15.84 19.48
C GLN A 435 -23.48 15.51 18.14
N ILE A 436 -22.89 14.58 17.39
CA ILE A 436 -23.44 14.11 16.12
C ILE A 436 -24.11 12.77 16.36
N GLN A 437 -25.42 12.72 16.11
CA GLN A 437 -26.18 11.49 16.12
C GLN A 437 -25.77 10.62 14.93
N TYR A 438 -25.57 9.33 15.17
CA TYR A 438 -25.24 8.31 14.20
C TYR A 438 -25.99 7.02 14.54
N PHE A 439 -26.24 6.16 13.56
CA PHE A 439 -26.88 4.87 13.81
C PHE A 439 -25.91 3.88 14.47
N ASN A 440 -26.35 3.21 15.53
CA ASN A 440 -25.52 2.27 16.29
C ASN A 440 -25.80 0.82 15.86
N ASN A 441 -25.02 0.34 14.88
CA ASN A 441 -25.11 -1.01 14.30
C ASN A 441 -25.08 -2.14 15.33
N LYS A 442 -24.55 -1.89 16.54
CA LYS A 442 -24.56 -2.86 17.66
C LYS A 442 -25.95 -3.42 17.95
N VAL A 443 -27.03 -2.65 17.79
CA VAL A 443 -28.40 -3.14 18.02
C VAL A 443 -28.76 -4.28 17.06
N VAL A 444 -28.43 -4.13 15.77
CA VAL A 444 -28.65 -5.17 14.74
C VAL A 444 -27.67 -6.34 14.90
N CYS A 445 -26.43 -6.06 15.30
CA CYS A 445 -25.46 -7.10 15.64
C CYS A 445 -25.97 -7.99 16.78
N ASP A 446 -26.41 -7.39 17.88
CA ASP A 446 -26.86 -8.11 19.08
C ASP A 446 -28.16 -8.90 18.81
N LEU A 447 -29.11 -8.33 18.06
CA LEU A 447 -30.29 -9.06 17.54
C LEU A 447 -29.90 -10.37 16.83
N ILE A 448 -28.84 -10.35 16.04
CA ILE A 448 -28.40 -11.53 15.28
C ILE A 448 -27.63 -12.51 16.17
N GLU A 449 -26.73 -12.02 17.02
CA GLU A 449 -25.70 -12.87 17.65
C GLU A 449 -25.82 -13.10 19.17
N ASN A 450 -26.74 -12.44 19.89
CA ASN A 450 -26.77 -12.49 21.36
C ASN A 450 -26.96 -13.92 21.88
N LYS A 451 -26.19 -14.27 22.93
CA LYS A 451 -26.24 -15.58 23.61
C LYS A 451 -26.99 -15.54 24.95
N LEU A 452 -27.28 -14.34 25.46
CA LEU A 452 -28.02 -14.11 26.70
C LEU A 452 -29.47 -13.75 26.38
N ASN A 453 -30.34 -13.62 27.38
CA ASN A 453 -31.72 -13.20 27.15
C ASN A 453 -31.80 -11.70 26.78
N PRO A 454 -32.58 -11.29 25.77
CA PRO A 454 -33.28 -12.14 24.78
C PRO A 454 -32.30 -12.75 23.76
N PRO A 455 -32.41 -14.06 23.45
CA PRO A 455 -31.47 -14.75 22.58
C PRO A 455 -31.57 -14.27 21.13
N GLY A 456 -30.43 -14.06 20.49
CA GLY A 456 -30.35 -13.62 19.11
C GLY A 456 -30.67 -14.71 18.10
N ILE A 457 -30.95 -14.30 16.86
CA ILE A 457 -31.42 -15.16 15.75
C ILE A 457 -30.55 -16.41 15.59
N MET A 458 -29.22 -16.30 15.64
CA MET A 458 -28.31 -17.44 15.51
C MET A 458 -28.42 -18.44 16.67
N SER A 459 -28.74 -18.00 17.89
CA SER A 459 -28.89 -18.90 19.05
C SER A 459 -30.25 -19.61 19.06
N VAL A 460 -31.31 -18.96 18.57
CA VAL A 460 -32.60 -19.61 18.31
C VAL A 460 -32.46 -20.66 17.19
N LEU A 461 -31.73 -20.32 16.12
CA LEU A 461 -31.42 -21.21 15.01
C LEU A 461 -30.63 -22.45 15.46
N ASP A 462 -29.56 -22.28 16.25
CA ASP A 462 -28.77 -23.39 16.80
C ASP A 462 -29.62 -24.31 17.71
N ASP A 463 -30.56 -23.77 18.49
CA ASP A 463 -31.48 -24.55 19.33
C ASP A 463 -32.50 -25.38 18.51
N VAL A 464 -33.09 -24.80 17.46
CA VAL A 464 -34.01 -25.54 16.56
C VAL A 464 -33.26 -26.63 15.80
N CYS A 465 -32.06 -26.34 15.29
CA CYS A 465 -31.21 -27.31 14.60
C CYS A 465 -30.83 -28.51 15.48
N ALA A 466 -30.73 -28.31 16.80
CA ALA A 466 -30.35 -29.32 17.78
C ALA A 466 -31.55 -30.04 18.44
N THR A 467 -32.77 -29.50 18.36
CA THR A 467 -33.99 -30.12 18.93
C THR A 467 -34.82 -30.88 17.89
N MET A 468 -34.83 -30.43 16.64
CA MET A 468 -35.55 -31.10 15.55
C MET A 468 -34.61 -31.99 14.73
N HIS A 469 -34.76 -33.31 14.84
CA HIS A 469 -33.91 -34.29 14.16
C HIS A 469 -34.55 -34.97 12.92
N ALA A 470 -35.88 -34.91 12.76
CA ALA A 470 -36.60 -35.89 11.92
C ALA A 470 -37.07 -35.44 10.52
N THR A 471 -37.44 -34.16 10.33
CA THR A 471 -37.98 -33.65 9.05
C THR A 471 -37.50 -32.24 8.74
N GLY A 472 -37.34 -31.93 7.45
CA GLY A 472 -36.89 -30.61 6.97
C GLY A 472 -37.95 -29.52 7.12
N GLU A 473 -39.07 -29.66 6.41
CA GLU A 473 -40.14 -28.64 6.30
C GLU A 473 -40.67 -28.15 7.66
N GLY A 474 -40.77 -29.05 8.65
CA GLY A 474 -41.24 -28.71 10.01
C GLY A 474 -40.23 -27.92 10.84
N ALA A 475 -38.93 -28.05 10.57
CA ALA A 475 -37.88 -27.37 11.34
C ALA A 475 -37.87 -25.86 11.04
N ASP A 476 -37.93 -25.47 9.77
CA ASP A 476 -37.89 -24.06 9.37
C ASP A 476 -39.18 -23.29 9.75
N GLN A 477 -40.34 -23.97 9.77
CA GLN A 477 -41.57 -23.39 10.35
C GLN A 477 -41.46 -23.22 11.88
N THR A 478 -40.87 -24.20 12.58
CA THR A 478 -40.61 -24.12 14.03
C THR A 478 -39.62 -23.00 14.35
N LEU A 479 -38.61 -22.78 13.49
CA LEU A 479 -37.69 -21.66 13.58
C LEU A 479 -38.42 -20.32 13.50
N LEU A 480 -39.27 -20.12 12.49
CA LEU A 480 -40.06 -18.90 12.34
C LEU A 480 -40.92 -18.62 13.59
N GLN A 481 -41.57 -19.64 14.15
CA GLN A 481 -42.36 -19.53 15.38
C GLN A 481 -41.51 -19.14 16.60
N LYS A 482 -40.37 -19.81 16.82
CA LYS A 482 -39.46 -19.46 17.93
C LYS A 482 -38.84 -18.07 17.76
N LEU A 483 -38.51 -17.64 16.53
CA LEU A 483 -38.01 -16.29 16.26
C LEU A 483 -39.05 -15.23 16.60
N GLN A 484 -40.32 -15.41 16.20
CA GLN A 484 -41.38 -14.47 16.55
C GLN A 484 -41.63 -14.43 18.07
N ALA A 485 -41.47 -15.55 18.79
CA ALA A 485 -41.55 -15.57 20.25
C ALA A 485 -40.34 -14.92 20.96
N ALA A 486 -39.13 -15.02 20.39
CA ALA A 486 -37.88 -14.57 21.03
C ALA A 486 -37.49 -13.11 20.69
N VAL A 487 -37.73 -12.68 19.44
CA VAL A 487 -37.29 -11.37 18.91
C VAL A 487 -38.38 -10.61 18.15
N GLY A 488 -39.62 -11.13 18.10
CA GLY A 488 -40.74 -10.56 17.33
C GLY A 488 -41.25 -9.18 17.76
N THR A 489 -40.72 -8.61 18.85
CA THR A 489 -41.01 -7.26 19.35
C THR A 489 -39.86 -6.25 19.08
N HIS A 490 -38.77 -6.69 18.45
CA HIS A 490 -37.58 -5.87 18.24
C HIS A 490 -37.70 -4.99 16.98
N GLU A 491 -37.46 -3.68 17.09
CA GLU A 491 -37.65 -2.67 16.03
C GLU A 491 -37.00 -3.02 14.67
N HIS A 492 -35.86 -3.72 14.71
CA HIS A 492 -35.12 -4.15 13.52
C HIS A 492 -35.54 -5.52 12.95
N PHE A 493 -36.61 -6.15 13.46
CA PHE A 493 -37.07 -7.48 13.04
C PHE A 493 -38.58 -7.44 12.71
N ASN A 494 -38.98 -8.12 11.62
CA ASN A 494 -40.38 -8.41 11.30
C ASN A 494 -40.51 -9.83 10.75
N SER A 495 -41.54 -10.59 11.14
CA SER A 495 -41.85 -11.90 10.55
C SER A 495 -42.93 -11.78 9.46
N TRP A 496 -42.89 -12.66 8.46
CA TRP A 496 -44.01 -12.92 7.54
C TRP A 496 -44.23 -14.45 7.38
N SER A 497 -45.14 -14.88 6.52
CA SER A 497 -45.53 -16.30 6.41
C SER A 497 -44.43 -17.27 5.96
N SER A 498 -43.43 -16.82 5.20
CA SER A 498 -42.35 -17.64 4.62
C SER A 498 -40.93 -17.28 5.12
N GLY A 499 -40.80 -16.56 6.24
CA GLY A 499 -39.51 -16.02 6.67
C GLY A 499 -39.59 -14.68 7.40
N PHE A 500 -38.49 -13.92 7.37
CA PHE A 500 -38.33 -12.73 8.21
C PHE A 500 -37.53 -11.62 7.51
N VAL A 501 -37.73 -10.40 7.97
CA VAL A 501 -37.08 -9.18 7.47
C VAL A 501 -36.23 -8.58 8.57
N ILE A 502 -34.97 -8.25 8.26
CA ILE A 502 -34.10 -7.47 9.15
C ILE A 502 -33.89 -6.06 8.57
N HIS A 503 -34.01 -5.06 9.43
CA HIS A 503 -33.66 -3.67 9.12
C HIS A 503 -32.15 -3.46 9.34
N HIS A 504 -31.34 -3.80 8.34
CA HIS A 504 -29.90 -3.60 8.33
C HIS A 504 -29.52 -2.15 8.00
N TYR A 505 -28.26 -1.81 8.22
CA TYR A 505 -27.72 -0.48 7.87
C TYR A 505 -27.80 -0.14 6.37
N ALA A 506 -27.80 -1.16 5.50
CA ALA A 506 -27.93 -1.04 4.05
C ALA A 506 -29.36 -1.30 3.53
N GLY A 507 -30.36 -1.20 4.41
CA GLY A 507 -31.77 -1.29 4.07
C GLY A 507 -32.46 -2.52 4.65
N LYS A 508 -33.73 -2.71 4.26
CA LYS A 508 -34.53 -3.86 4.68
C LYS A 508 -34.18 -5.08 3.83
N VAL A 509 -33.81 -6.19 4.45
CA VAL A 509 -33.50 -7.45 3.74
C VAL A 509 -34.45 -8.54 4.18
N SER A 510 -35.16 -9.13 3.21
CA SER A 510 -36.09 -10.23 3.40
C SER A 510 -35.40 -11.58 3.17
N TYR A 511 -35.41 -12.44 4.20
CA TYR A 511 -34.81 -13.77 4.17
C TYR A 511 -35.92 -14.84 4.10
N ASP A 512 -35.82 -15.75 3.13
CA ASP A 512 -36.65 -16.95 3.04
C ASP A 512 -36.13 -17.97 4.05
N VAL A 513 -37.00 -18.49 4.93
CA VAL A 513 -36.60 -19.44 5.97
C VAL A 513 -36.34 -20.85 5.43
N ASN A 514 -36.77 -21.15 4.20
CA ASN A 514 -36.63 -22.48 3.59
C ASN A 514 -35.15 -22.92 3.47
N GLY A 515 -34.79 -23.98 4.21
CA GLY A 515 -33.46 -24.55 4.29
C GLY A 515 -32.52 -23.88 5.31
N PHE A 516 -33.00 -22.93 6.13
CA PHE A 516 -32.14 -22.28 7.14
C PHE A 516 -31.59 -23.30 8.16
N CYS A 517 -32.44 -24.19 8.67
CA CYS A 517 -32.01 -25.23 9.62
C CYS A 517 -31.12 -26.31 8.98
N GLU A 518 -31.30 -26.63 7.69
CA GLU A 518 -30.43 -27.56 6.96
C GLU A 518 -29.03 -26.97 6.78
N ARG A 519 -28.95 -25.77 6.18
CA ARG A 519 -27.70 -25.06 5.91
C ARG A 519 -26.92 -24.72 7.18
N ASN A 520 -27.62 -24.40 8.27
CA ASN A 520 -26.95 -24.11 9.54
C ASN A 520 -26.33 -25.34 10.21
N ARG A 521 -26.83 -26.56 9.98
CA ARG A 521 -26.23 -27.76 10.59
C ARG A 521 -24.78 -27.95 10.13
N ASP A 522 -24.49 -27.84 8.83
CA ASP A 522 -23.13 -27.96 8.24
C ASP A 522 -22.32 -29.14 8.83
N VAL A 523 -23.00 -30.28 9.00
CA VAL A 523 -22.44 -31.52 9.55
C VAL A 523 -22.01 -32.43 8.40
N LEU A 524 -20.70 -32.64 8.26
CA LEU A 524 -20.22 -33.86 7.63
C LEU A 524 -20.29 -34.99 8.65
N PHE A 525 -20.98 -36.08 8.30
CA PHE A 525 -21.13 -37.24 9.18
C PHE A 525 -19.81 -38.01 9.33
N THR A 526 -19.61 -38.63 10.50
CA THR A 526 -18.42 -39.47 10.79
C THR A 526 -18.27 -40.60 9.77
N ASP A 527 -19.37 -41.18 9.30
CA ASP A 527 -19.43 -42.15 8.20
C ASP A 527 -18.73 -41.70 6.90
N LEU A 528 -18.80 -40.41 6.57
CA LEU A 528 -18.16 -39.84 5.37
C LEU A 528 -16.67 -39.53 5.62
N ILE A 529 -16.31 -39.24 6.88
CA ILE A 529 -14.91 -39.15 7.32
C ILE A 529 -14.26 -40.54 7.27
N GLU A 530 -14.91 -41.60 7.79
CA GLU A 530 -14.48 -43.00 7.68
C GLU A 530 -14.27 -43.43 6.22
N LEU A 531 -15.11 -42.96 5.29
CA LEU A 531 -15.00 -43.26 3.87
C LEU A 531 -13.75 -42.61 3.26
N MET A 532 -13.57 -41.30 3.44
CA MET A 532 -12.42 -40.57 2.88
C MET A 532 -11.09 -40.96 3.55
N GLN A 533 -11.12 -41.35 4.83
CA GLN A 533 -9.96 -41.94 5.53
C GLN A 533 -9.60 -43.34 5.02
N SER A 534 -10.49 -44.03 4.29
CA SER A 534 -10.18 -45.29 3.60
C SER A 534 -9.66 -45.12 2.17
N SER A 535 -9.50 -43.89 1.68
CA SER A 535 -8.95 -43.61 0.35
C SER A 535 -7.52 -44.15 0.18
N GLU A 536 -7.24 -44.81 -0.95
CA GLU A 536 -5.89 -45.20 -1.34
C GLU A 536 -4.95 -43.99 -1.40
N TYR A 537 -5.44 -42.84 -1.87
CA TYR A 537 -4.67 -41.61 -1.99
C TYR A 537 -4.34 -41.02 -0.62
N GLY A 538 -3.05 -40.98 -0.28
CA GLY A 538 -2.56 -40.36 0.96
C GLY A 538 -2.90 -38.88 1.08
N PHE A 539 -3.06 -38.17 -0.05
CA PHE A 539 -3.50 -36.78 -0.11
C PHE A 539 -4.93 -36.61 0.40
N ILE A 540 -5.89 -37.43 -0.06
CA ILE A 540 -7.27 -37.39 0.43
C ILE A 540 -7.30 -37.73 1.91
N ARG A 541 -6.55 -38.75 2.37
CA ARG A 541 -6.42 -39.06 3.81
C ARG A 541 -5.85 -37.90 4.64
N MET A 542 -4.94 -37.09 4.07
CA MET A 542 -4.41 -35.88 4.73
C MET A 542 -5.49 -34.82 4.99
N LEU A 543 -6.43 -34.66 4.05
CA LEU A 543 -7.53 -33.68 4.15
C LEU A 543 -8.54 -34.02 5.25
N PHE A 544 -8.60 -35.27 5.72
CA PHE A 544 -9.52 -35.74 6.76
C PHE A 544 -8.75 -36.24 8.01
N PRO A 545 -8.06 -35.35 8.75
CA PRO A 545 -7.20 -35.73 9.89
C PRO A 545 -7.97 -36.03 11.20
N GLU A 546 -9.31 -36.04 11.18
CA GLU A 546 -10.14 -36.17 12.38
C GLU A 546 -10.00 -37.56 13.05
N LYS A 547 -9.48 -37.58 14.28
CA LYS A 547 -9.40 -38.80 15.10
C LYS A 547 -10.74 -39.10 15.77
N LEU A 548 -11.42 -40.12 15.25
CA LEU A 548 -12.75 -40.55 15.71
C LEU A 548 -12.72 -41.13 17.14
N ASP A 549 -11.63 -41.77 17.57
CA ASP A 549 -11.44 -42.39 18.89
C ASP A 549 -11.25 -41.42 20.08
N SER A 550 -11.84 -40.22 20.06
CA SER A 550 -11.63 -39.23 21.14
C SER A 550 -12.92 -38.84 21.87
N ASP A 551 -12.84 -38.86 23.21
CA ASP A 551 -13.99 -38.81 24.13
C ASP A 551 -14.69 -37.44 24.26
N LYS A 552 -14.56 -36.60 23.22
CA LYS A 552 -15.08 -35.23 23.14
C LYS A 552 -16.58 -35.23 22.82
N LYS A 553 -17.39 -35.61 23.81
CA LYS A 553 -18.87 -35.57 23.80
C LYS A 553 -19.45 -34.13 23.78
N GLY A 554 -18.99 -33.30 22.85
CA GLY A 554 -19.52 -31.95 22.60
C GLY A 554 -20.59 -31.95 21.50
N ARG A 555 -21.46 -30.93 21.48
CA ARG A 555 -22.39 -30.72 20.35
C ARG A 555 -21.59 -30.38 19.08
N PRO A 556 -21.99 -30.87 17.89
CA PRO A 556 -21.41 -30.44 16.62
C PRO A 556 -21.47 -28.91 16.45
N THR A 557 -20.44 -28.33 15.85
CA THR A 557 -20.39 -26.88 15.60
C THR A 557 -21.18 -26.54 14.34
N THR A 558 -22.29 -25.82 14.51
CA THR A 558 -23.10 -25.29 13.41
C THR A 558 -22.35 -24.25 12.58
N ALA A 559 -22.83 -23.99 11.37
CA ALA A 559 -22.34 -22.90 10.54
C ALA A 559 -22.45 -21.56 11.29
N GLY A 560 -23.60 -21.19 11.84
CA GLY A 560 -23.80 -19.93 12.58
C GLY A 560 -22.77 -19.75 13.71
N SER A 561 -22.50 -20.80 14.49
CA SER A 561 -21.46 -20.76 15.54
C SER A 561 -20.03 -20.65 14.98
N LYS A 562 -19.69 -21.32 13.86
CA LYS A 562 -18.39 -21.15 13.16
C LYS A 562 -18.23 -19.72 12.63
N ILE A 563 -19.27 -19.21 11.98
CA ILE A 563 -19.35 -17.90 11.33
C ILE A 563 -19.21 -16.77 12.36
N LYS A 564 -19.96 -16.84 13.47
CA LYS A 564 -19.82 -15.91 14.59
C LYS A 564 -18.40 -15.92 15.15
N LYS A 565 -17.77 -17.09 15.30
CA LYS A 565 -16.39 -17.17 15.80
C LYS A 565 -15.41 -16.48 14.82
N GLN A 566 -15.43 -16.86 13.54
CA GLN A 566 -14.59 -16.28 12.50
C GLN A 566 -14.72 -14.75 12.42
N ALA A 567 -15.95 -14.23 12.48
CA ALA A 567 -16.19 -12.79 12.49
C ALA A 567 -15.53 -12.08 13.69
N ASN A 568 -15.67 -12.64 14.90
CA ASN A 568 -15.07 -12.06 16.10
C ASN A 568 -13.54 -12.22 16.14
N ASP A 569 -12.98 -13.33 15.63
CA ASP A 569 -11.53 -13.53 15.49
C ASP A 569 -10.93 -12.51 14.48
N LEU A 570 -11.67 -12.16 13.41
CA LEU A 570 -11.32 -11.08 12.49
C LEU A 570 -11.38 -9.70 13.17
N VAL A 571 -12.45 -9.37 13.92
CA VAL A 571 -12.54 -8.12 14.71
C VAL A 571 -11.32 -7.96 15.62
N ASN A 572 -10.98 -9.02 16.38
CA ASN A 572 -9.86 -9.05 17.31
C ASN A 572 -8.48 -8.96 16.63
N THR A 573 -8.40 -9.16 15.31
CA THR A 573 -7.18 -8.99 14.51
C THR A 573 -7.08 -7.56 14.00
N LEU A 574 -8.17 -7.02 13.44
CA LEU A 574 -8.24 -5.63 12.97
C LEU A 574 -7.99 -4.63 14.11
N MET A 575 -8.53 -4.88 15.31
CA MET A 575 -8.36 -4.06 16.51
C MET A 575 -6.91 -3.97 17.05
N LYS A 576 -5.98 -4.76 16.53
CA LYS A 576 -4.53 -4.69 16.88
C LYS A 576 -3.73 -3.76 15.96
N CYS A 577 -4.35 -3.27 14.89
CA CYS A 577 -3.68 -2.50 13.84
C CYS A 577 -4.30 -1.10 13.74
N THR A 578 -3.53 -0.12 13.30
CA THR A 578 -4.03 1.22 12.97
C THR A 578 -4.85 1.15 11.66
N PRO A 579 -6.16 1.47 11.66
CA PRO A 579 -7.06 1.16 10.55
C PRO A 579 -7.21 2.30 9.54
N HIS A 580 -7.22 1.94 8.27
CA HIS A 580 -7.46 2.78 7.10
C HIS A 580 -8.70 2.25 6.35
N TYR A 581 -9.41 3.11 5.63
CA TYR A 581 -10.71 2.74 5.06
C TYR A 581 -10.86 3.15 3.60
N ILE A 582 -11.27 2.19 2.77
CA ILE A 582 -11.67 2.41 1.37
C ILE A 582 -13.15 2.06 1.20
N ARG A 583 -13.94 3.03 0.72
CA ARG A 583 -15.35 2.87 0.41
C ARG A 583 -15.55 2.86 -1.11
N CYS A 584 -15.84 1.67 -1.63
CA CYS A 584 -16.06 1.43 -3.05
C CYS A 584 -17.52 1.64 -3.42
N ILE A 585 -17.77 2.37 -4.53
CA ILE A 585 -19.10 2.71 -5.05
C ILE A 585 -19.25 2.15 -6.47
N LYS A 586 -20.39 1.53 -6.75
CA LYS A 586 -20.79 1.07 -8.08
C LYS A 586 -21.67 2.15 -8.74
N PRO A 587 -21.27 2.77 -9.86
CA PRO A 587 -22.00 3.92 -10.42
C PRO A 587 -23.28 3.54 -11.20
N ASN A 588 -23.41 2.31 -11.69
CA ASN A 588 -24.55 1.82 -12.46
C ASN A 588 -24.66 0.28 -12.37
N GLU A 589 -25.86 -0.28 -12.56
CA GLU A 589 -26.04 -1.72 -12.75
C GLU A 589 -25.73 -2.22 -14.18
N THR A 590 -25.65 -1.33 -15.19
CA THR A 590 -25.42 -1.69 -16.60
C THR A 590 -24.02 -2.23 -16.90
N LYS A 591 -23.08 -2.09 -15.95
CA LYS A 591 -21.64 -2.42 -16.06
C LYS A 591 -20.90 -1.60 -17.13
N LYS A 592 -21.43 -0.42 -17.52
CA LYS A 592 -20.85 0.41 -18.60
C LYS A 592 -19.97 1.57 -18.05
N PRO A 593 -18.88 1.91 -18.74
CA PRO A 593 -18.07 3.08 -18.39
C PRO A 593 -18.81 4.39 -18.71
N ARG A 594 -18.63 5.40 -17.85
CA ARG A 594 -19.31 6.73 -17.91
C ARG A 594 -20.85 6.71 -17.87
N ASP A 595 -21.47 5.60 -17.48
CA ASP A 595 -22.89 5.54 -17.12
C ASP A 595 -23.09 5.76 -15.60
N TRP A 596 -24.21 6.37 -15.19
CA TRP A 596 -24.45 6.84 -13.81
C TRP A 596 -25.92 6.80 -13.39
N GLU A 597 -26.23 5.94 -12.42
CA GLU A 597 -27.55 5.70 -11.85
C GLU A 597 -27.69 6.44 -10.51
N GLU A 598 -28.30 7.62 -10.55
CA GLU A 598 -28.20 8.59 -9.44
C GLU A 598 -28.89 8.14 -8.14
N SER A 599 -30.03 7.44 -8.27
CA SER A 599 -30.73 6.79 -7.15
C SER A 599 -29.87 5.70 -6.49
N ARG A 600 -29.21 4.86 -7.29
CA ARG A 600 -28.32 3.78 -6.84
C ARG A 600 -27.10 4.34 -6.11
N VAL A 601 -26.51 5.43 -6.60
CA VAL A 601 -25.37 6.07 -5.91
C VAL A 601 -25.84 6.82 -4.66
N LYS A 602 -27.01 7.48 -4.66
CA LYS A 602 -27.57 8.10 -3.45
C LYS A 602 -27.77 7.06 -2.33
N HIS A 603 -28.40 5.93 -2.63
CA HIS A 603 -28.56 4.83 -1.66
C HIS A 603 -27.21 4.34 -1.09
N GLN A 604 -26.16 4.26 -1.92
CA GLN A 604 -24.80 3.92 -1.46
C GLN A 604 -24.18 5.00 -0.57
N VAL A 605 -24.38 6.29 -0.89
CA VAL A 605 -23.93 7.42 -0.07
C VAL A 605 -24.58 7.41 1.33
N GLU A 606 -25.88 7.07 1.38
CA GLU A 606 -26.65 6.89 2.62
C GLU A 606 -26.10 5.73 3.47
N TYR A 607 -26.12 4.48 2.97
CA TYR A 607 -25.78 3.34 3.82
C TYR A 607 -24.30 3.27 4.18
N LEU A 608 -23.39 3.77 3.35
CA LEU A 608 -21.97 3.86 3.71
C LEU A 608 -21.73 4.92 4.81
N GLY A 609 -22.72 5.75 5.13
CA GLY A 609 -22.66 6.79 6.16
C GLY A 609 -21.73 7.94 5.79
N LEU A 610 -21.57 8.23 4.49
CA LEU A 610 -20.56 9.18 4.01
C LEU A 610 -20.85 10.61 4.48
N LYS A 611 -22.13 11.00 4.47
CA LYS A 611 -22.65 12.26 4.98
C LYS A 611 -22.35 12.44 6.48
N GLU A 612 -22.59 11.42 7.28
CA GLU A 612 -22.32 11.40 8.72
C GLU A 612 -20.81 11.41 9.00
N ASN A 613 -20.01 10.73 8.17
CA ASN A 613 -18.55 10.78 8.24
C ASN A 613 -18.00 12.19 7.94
N ILE A 614 -18.48 12.82 6.85
CA ILE A 614 -18.14 14.22 6.51
C ILE A 614 -18.56 15.17 7.63
N ARG A 615 -19.75 14.97 8.23
CA ARG A 615 -20.23 15.75 9.38
C ARG A 615 -19.29 15.65 10.58
N VAL A 616 -18.89 14.45 10.99
CA VAL A 616 -17.97 14.26 12.12
C VAL A 616 -16.58 14.84 11.81
N ARG A 617 -16.03 14.61 10.62
CA ARG A 617 -14.72 15.16 10.23
C ARG A 617 -14.70 16.69 10.11
N ARG A 618 -15.81 17.34 9.73
CA ARG A 618 -15.90 18.80 9.56
C ARG A 618 -16.35 19.56 10.81
N ALA A 619 -17.20 18.96 11.66
CA ALA A 619 -17.58 19.54 12.95
C ALA A 619 -16.53 19.29 14.03
N GLY A 620 -15.71 18.26 13.83
CA GLY A 620 -14.48 18.02 14.57
C GLY A 620 -13.33 18.91 14.11
N PHE A 621 -12.11 18.39 14.27
CA PHE A 621 -10.87 19.13 14.02
C PHE A 621 -10.01 18.34 13.03
N ALA A 622 -9.66 18.97 11.90
CA ALA A 622 -8.85 18.35 10.85
C ALA A 622 -7.50 17.80 11.33
N TYR A 623 -6.98 18.32 12.45
CA TYR A 623 -5.72 17.83 13.03
C TYR A 623 -5.74 17.85 14.56
N ARG A 624 -5.16 16.80 15.16
CA ARG A 624 -4.92 16.69 16.62
C ARG A 624 -3.55 16.08 16.92
N ARG A 625 -2.88 16.57 17.97
CA ARG A 625 -1.64 15.96 18.48
C ARG A 625 -1.40 16.32 19.95
N LEU A 626 -0.76 15.41 20.70
CA LEU A 626 -0.26 15.66 22.07
C LEU A 626 0.72 16.85 22.08
N PHE A 627 0.70 17.68 23.12
CA PHE A 627 1.49 18.92 23.15
C PHE A 627 3.00 18.66 22.97
N HIS A 628 3.63 17.70 23.66
CA HIS A 628 5.04 17.33 23.40
C HIS A 628 5.30 16.84 21.96
N LYS A 629 4.44 15.99 21.37
CA LYS A 629 4.62 15.53 19.98
C LYS A 629 4.47 16.69 18.99
N PHE A 630 3.63 17.69 19.29
CA PHE A 630 3.50 18.92 18.50
C PHE A 630 4.75 19.80 18.64
N LEU A 631 5.18 20.08 19.88
CA LEU A 631 6.40 20.82 20.18
C LEU A 631 7.62 20.21 19.50
N GLN A 632 7.84 18.91 19.66
CA GLN A 632 8.98 18.21 19.04
C GLN A 632 8.98 18.32 17.51
N ARG A 633 7.81 18.32 16.87
CA ARG A 633 7.69 18.49 15.41
C ARG A 633 7.96 19.93 14.96
N TYR A 634 7.36 20.91 15.64
CA TYR A 634 7.29 22.30 15.18
C TYR A 634 8.23 23.28 15.91
N ALA A 635 8.99 22.84 16.92
CA ALA A 635 9.95 23.66 17.67
C ALA A 635 10.98 24.39 16.78
N ILE A 636 11.28 23.85 15.60
CA ILE A 636 12.20 24.46 14.62
C ILE A 636 11.70 25.78 14.03
N LEU A 637 10.42 26.13 14.23
CA LEU A 637 9.83 27.38 13.75
C LEU A 637 10.40 28.61 14.48
N THR A 638 10.59 28.58 15.79
CA THR A 638 11.01 29.76 16.58
C THR A 638 12.31 29.54 17.36
N PRO A 639 13.19 30.55 17.49
CA PRO A 639 14.39 30.48 18.32
C PRO A 639 14.12 30.16 19.80
N GLU A 640 12.92 30.49 20.30
CA GLU A 640 12.51 30.28 21.69
C GLU A 640 12.13 28.83 21.98
N THR A 641 11.66 28.10 20.96
CA THR A 641 11.31 26.67 21.06
C THR A 641 12.42 25.73 20.61
N TRP A 642 13.34 26.20 19.75
CA TRP A 642 14.47 25.40 19.26
C TRP A 642 15.71 25.52 20.15
N PRO A 643 16.43 24.44 20.49
CA PRO A 643 16.18 23.04 20.14
C PRO A 643 15.22 22.32 21.09
N SER A 644 14.88 22.93 22.23
CA SER A 644 13.94 22.37 23.20
C SER A 644 13.25 23.47 24.01
N TRP A 645 11.92 23.41 24.05
CA TRP A 645 11.11 24.23 24.97
C TRP A 645 11.37 23.83 26.42
N ARG A 646 11.24 24.78 27.35
CA ARG A 646 11.53 24.60 28.79
C ARG A 646 10.40 25.02 29.73
N GLY A 647 9.32 25.58 29.20
CA GLY A 647 8.11 25.91 29.96
C GLY A 647 7.07 24.80 29.90
N ASP A 648 5.84 25.10 30.34
CA ASP A 648 4.68 24.25 30.14
C ASP A 648 4.42 23.95 28.65
N GLU A 649 4.01 22.72 28.33
CA GLU A 649 3.84 22.27 26.94
C GLU A 649 2.72 23.05 26.23
N ARG A 650 1.61 23.33 26.93
CA ARG A 650 0.44 24.03 26.39
C ARG A 650 0.80 25.48 26.01
N GLN A 651 1.57 26.16 26.86
CA GLN A 651 2.14 27.48 26.58
C GLN A 651 3.09 27.46 25.37
N GLY A 652 3.97 26.46 25.27
CA GLY A 652 4.89 26.32 24.14
C GLY A 652 4.18 26.12 22.80
N VAL A 653 3.14 25.30 22.77
CA VAL A 653 2.28 25.15 21.58
C VAL A 653 1.56 26.46 21.27
N GLN A 654 1.02 27.17 22.27
CA GLN A 654 0.35 28.46 22.04
C GLN A 654 1.31 29.54 21.50
N HIS A 655 2.59 29.53 21.91
CA HIS A 655 3.64 30.37 21.32
C HIS A 655 3.87 30.05 19.84
N LEU A 656 3.98 28.76 19.48
CA LEU A 656 4.14 28.33 18.09
C LEU A 656 2.97 28.79 17.20
N LEU A 657 1.72 28.55 17.62
CA LEU A 657 0.53 28.94 16.85
C LEU A 657 0.46 30.47 16.64
N ARG A 658 0.81 31.25 17.65
CA ARG A 658 0.92 32.72 17.55
C ARG A 658 2.03 33.17 16.61
N SER A 659 3.19 32.49 16.61
CA SER A 659 4.33 32.82 15.72
C SER A 659 4.03 32.61 14.23
N VAL A 660 2.95 31.88 13.94
CA VAL A 660 2.44 31.54 12.60
C VAL A 660 1.22 32.41 12.23
N ASN A 661 0.80 33.32 13.13
CA ASN A 661 -0.43 34.13 13.01
C ASN A 661 -1.71 33.29 12.82
N MET A 662 -1.82 32.14 13.49
CA MET A 662 -3.05 31.35 13.46
C MET A 662 -4.12 31.96 14.37
N ASP A 663 -5.30 32.25 13.83
CA ASP A 663 -6.38 32.89 14.58
C ASP A 663 -6.94 31.99 15.71
N PRO A 664 -7.37 32.57 16.85
CA PRO A 664 -7.85 31.80 18.00
C PRO A 664 -9.14 30.99 17.77
N ASP A 665 -9.86 31.22 16.67
CA ASP A 665 -11.03 30.42 16.29
C ASP A 665 -10.65 29.21 15.42
N GLN A 666 -9.48 29.22 14.76
CA GLN A 666 -8.98 28.12 13.92
C GLN A 666 -8.46 26.92 14.74
N TYR A 667 -8.28 27.06 16.06
CA TYR A 667 -7.82 25.98 16.94
C TYR A 667 -8.53 25.97 18.30
N GLN A 668 -8.42 24.85 19.02
CA GLN A 668 -8.75 24.74 20.45
C GLN A 668 -7.63 23.98 21.19
N MET A 669 -7.42 24.33 22.45
CA MET A 669 -6.41 23.73 23.32
C MET A 669 -7.09 22.86 24.37
N GLY A 670 -6.97 21.53 24.25
CA GLY A 670 -7.52 20.57 25.20
C GLY A 670 -6.77 20.51 26.52
N ARG A 671 -6.86 19.36 27.19
CA ARG A 671 -6.13 19.03 28.43
C ARG A 671 -4.70 18.55 28.15
N SER A 672 -4.50 17.73 27.13
CA SER A 672 -3.19 17.19 26.71
C SER A 672 -2.87 17.35 25.22
N LYS A 673 -3.87 17.71 24.40
CA LYS A 673 -3.78 17.80 22.93
C LYS A 673 -4.15 19.18 22.41
N VAL A 674 -3.49 19.58 21.33
CA VAL A 674 -3.89 20.71 20.47
C VAL A 674 -4.76 20.17 19.35
N PHE A 675 -5.83 20.91 19.03
CA PHE A 675 -6.78 20.59 17.98
C PHE A 675 -6.90 21.77 17.01
N VAL A 676 -6.68 21.56 15.73
CA VAL A 676 -6.76 22.58 14.67
C VAL A 676 -7.94 22.23 13.76
N LYS A 677 -8.87 23.18 13.58
CA LYS A 677 -10.13 22.97 12.85
C LYS A 677 -9.91 22.81 11.35
N ASN A 678 -9.20 23.78 10.76
CA ASN A 678 -9.11 23.98 9.32
C ASN A 678 -7.82 23.34 8.78
N PRO A 679 -7.86 22.55 7.69
CA PRO A 679 -6.66 21.99 7.05
C PRO A 679 -5.64 23.07 6.62
N GLU A 680 -6.12 24.22 6.14
CA GLU A 680 -5.29 25.34 5.69
C GLU A 680 -4.35 25.85 6.79
N SER A 681 -4.83 25.90 8.03
CA SER A 681 -4.08 26.29 9.22
C SER A 681 -2.97 25.27 9.56
N LEU A 682 -3.15 23.99 9.24
CA LEU A 682 -2.10 22.97 9.34
C LEU A 682 -1.07 23.10 8.21
N PHE A 683 -1.52 23.32 6.96
CA PHE A 683 -0.61 23.45 5.82
C PHE A 683 0.37 24.62 6.01
N LEU A 684 -0.10 25.74 6.58
CA LEU A 684 0.76 26.88 6.93
C LEU A 684 1.85 26.52 7.96
N LEU A 685 1.55 25.67 8.95
CA LEU A 685 2.52 25.17 9.93
C LEU A 685 3.61 24.29 9.30
N GLU A 686 3.23 23.40 8.38
CA GLU A 686 4.16 22.50 7.69
C GLU A 686 5.00 23.26 6.65
N GLU A 687 4.42 24.18 5.87
CA GLU A 687 5.17 24.98 4.90
C GLU A 687 6.22 25.86 5.60
N MET A 688 5.85 26.52 6.71
CA MET A 688 6.82 27.29 7.50
C MET A 688 7.92 26.41 8.11
N ARG A 689 7.63 25.14 8.42
CA ARG A 689 8.58 24.16 8.95
C ARG A 689 9.52 23.62 7.87
N GLU A 690 9.01 23.35 6.67
CA GLU A 690 9.80 22.95 5.52
C GLU A 690 10.77 24.06 5.09
N ARG A 691 10.29 25.31 4.97
CA ARG A 691 11.12 26.49 4.70
C ARG A 691 12.28 26.64 5.72
N LYS A 692 12.09 26.21 6.97
CA LYS A 692 13.17 26.15 7.99
C LYS A 692 14.13 25.00 7.72
N PHE A 693 13.64 23.78 7.47
CA PHE A 693 14.49 22.64 7.12
C PHE A 693 15.35 22.92 5.89
N ASP A 694 14.80 23.52 4.84
CA ASP A 694 15.54 23.82 3.62
C ASP A 694 16.72 24.80 3.89
N SER A 695 16.53 25.76 4.79
CA SER A 695 17.62 26.62 5.29
C SER A 695 18.72 25.82 6.02
N PHE A 696 18.35 24.94 6.96
CA PHE A 696 19.32 24.10 7.69
C PHE A 696 20.01 23.08 6.77
N ALA A 697 19.28 22.48 5.82
CA ALA A 697 19.81 21.57 4.80
C ALA A 697 20.84 22.30 3.93
N ARG A 698 20.58 23.54 3.49
CA ARG A 698 21.56 24.37 2.78
C ARG A 698 22.82 24.64 3.61
N VAL A 699 22.70 24.85 4.93
CA VAL A 699 23.87 24.98 5.83
C VAL A 699 24.68 23.68 5.91
N ILE A 700 24.01 22.53 6.14
CA ILE A 700 24.66 21.21 6.22
C ILE A 700 25.33 20.86 4.88
N GLN A 701 24.62 21.01 3.75
CA GLN A 701 25.16 20.81 2.42
C GLN A 701 26.36 21.72 2.14
N LYS A 702 26.34 22.98 2.57
CA LYS A 702 27.48 23.92 2.42
C LYS A 702 28.68 23.48 3.26
N ALA A 703 28.46 23.00 4.49
CA ALA A 703 29.51 22.45 5.34
C ALA A 703 30.10 21.15 4.75
N TRP A 704 29.26 20.24 4.25
CA TRP A 704 29.67 18.99 3.61
C TRP A 704 30.44 19.22 2.31
N ARG A 705 29.90 20.04 1.38
CA ARG A 705 30.59 20.44 0.14
C ARG A 705 31.95 21.07 0.43
N ARG A 706 32.05 21.91 1.49
CA ARG A 706 33.33 22.46 1.97
C ARG A 706 34.27 21.38 2.51
N HIS A 707 33.78 20.42 3.31
CA HIS A 707 34.60 19.34 3.85
C HIS A 707 35.17 18.43 2.76
N VAL A 708 34.33 18.01 1.81
CA VAL A 708 34.73 17.20 0.65
C VAL A 708 35.74 17.97 -0.23
N ALA A 709 35.52 19.26 -0.48
CA ALA A 709 36.47 20.10 -1.20
C ALA A 709 37.83 20.20 -0.48
N ILE A 710 37.83 20.46 0.83
CA ILE A 710 39.07 20.54 1.64
C ILE A 710 39.83 19.21 1.57
N ARG A 711 39.19 18.05 1.82
CA ARG A 711 39.85 16.73 1.69
C ARG A 711 40.46 16.53 0.30
N LYS A 712 39.75 16.94 -0.76
CA LYS A 712 40.26 16.84 -2.14
C LYS A 712 41.48 17.74 -2.38
N TYR A 713 41.50 18.96 -1.86
CA TYR A 713 42.68 19.83 -1.92
C TYR A 713 43.85 19.29 -1.08
N GLU A 714 43.59 18.71 0.08
CA GLU A 714 44.63 18.06 0.90
C GLU A 714 45.23 16.84 0.20
N GLN A 715 44.39 15.99 -0.41
CA GLN A 715 44.83 14.87 -1.23
C GLN A 715 45.70 15.33 -2.41
N MET A 716 45.23 16.31 -3.20
CA MET A 716 46.01 16.84 -4.34
C MET A 716 47.35 17.45 -3.90
N ARG A 717 47.42 18.04 -2.69
CA ARG A 717 48.66 18.55 -2.11
C ARG A 717 49.59 17.43 -1.61
N GLU A 718 49.06 16.32 -1.10
CA GLU A 718 49.85 15.14 -0.75
C GLU A 718 50.36 14.39 -2.00
N GLU A 719 49.54 14.27 -3.06
CA GLU A 719 49.93 13.80 -4.40
C GLU A 719 51.07 14.66 -4.99
N ALA A 720 50.91 15.99 -5.01
CA ALA A 720 51.93 16.91 -5.54
C ALA A 720 53.21 16.99 -4.67
N ALA A 721 53.14 16.59 -3.40
CA ALA A 721 54.30 16.46 -2.54
C ALA A 721 55.06 15.16 -2.80
N SER A 722 54.37 14.04 -3.02
CA SER A 722 55.00 12.73 -3.25
C SER A 722 55.83 12.70 -4.55
N ILE A 723 55.37 13.37 -5.61
CA ILE A 723 56.06 13.53 -6.89
C ILE A 723 57.49 14.08 -6.76
N LEU A 724 57.77 14.89 -5.73
CA LEU A 724 59.07 15.53 -5.50
C LEU A 724 59.80 15.01 -4.24
N TYR A 725 59.19 14.05 -3.54
CA TYR A 725 59.67 13.51 -2.26
C TYR A 725 60.96 12.71 -2.45
N ASN A 726 61.92 12.90 -1.53
CA ASN A 726 63.32 12.41 -1.59
C ASN A 726 64.15 12.93 -2.78
N PHE A 727 63.54 13.38 -3.88
CA PHE A 727 64.25 13.79 -5.10
C PHE A 727 64.66 15.27 -5.15
N LYS A 728 63.83 16.21 -4.64
CA LYS A 728 64.11 17.66 -4.70
C LYS A 728 63.90 18.36 -3.36
N GLU A 729 64.86 19.21 -2.99
CA GLU A 729 64.79 20.07 -1.80
C GLU A 729 63.59 21.03 -1.89
N ARG A 730 63.03 21.42 -0.75
CA ARG A 730 61.74 22.12 -0.70
C ARG A 730 61.87 23.52 -0.12
N ARG A 731 61.45 24.55 -0.86
CA ARG A 731 61.34 25.92 -0.28
C ARG A 731 60.32 25.94 0.84
N ARG A 732 60.63 26.65 1.93
CA ARG A 732 59.76 26.84 3.10
C ARG A 732 58.33 27.24 2.68
N ASN A 733 58.22 28.20 1.75
CA ASN A 733 56.95 28.75 1.24
C ASN A 733 56.31 27.96 0.08
N SER A 734 56.72 26.70 -0.13
CA SER A 734 56.23 25.81 -1.21
C SER A 734 55.59 24.49 -0.73
N ILE A 735 55.72 24.14 0.55
CA ILE A 735 55.20 22.88 1.10
C ILE A 735 53.72 23.02 1.47
N ASN A 736 53.37 24.08 2.20
CA ASN A 736 52.01 24.33 2.72
C ASN A 736 51.24 25.37 1.89
N ARG A 737 51.62 25.58 0.62
CA ARG A 737 50.92 26.52 -0.29
C ARG A 737 49.58 25.92 -0.71
N ASN A 738 48.55 26.75 -0.80
CA ASN A 738 47.26 26.38 -1.40
C ASN A 738 47.37 26.39 -2.92
N PHE A 739 46.85 25.36 -3.57
CA PHE A 739 46.68 25.30 -5.01
C PHE A 739 45.42 26.06 -5.42
N VAL A 740 45.50 26.79 -6.54
CA VAL A 740 44.44 27.67 -7.06
C VAL A 740 44.12 27.32 -8.53
N GLY A 741 45.07 26.69 -9.24
CA GLY A 741 45.01 26.50 -10.68
C GLY A 741 45.28 27.81 -11.43
N ASP A 742 44.26 28.67 -11.49
CA ASP A 742 44.32 29.92 -12.26
C ASP A 742 44.87 31.08 -11.42
N TYR A 743 46.12 31.47 -11.71
CA TYR A 743 46.78 32.65 -11.16
C TYR A 743 46.80 33.86 -12.13
N LEU A 744 46.15 33.75 -13.30
CA LEU A 744 46.05 34.85 -14.28
C LEU A 744 44.69 35.55 -14.23
N GLY A 745 43.62 34.87 -13.80
CA GLY A 745 42.25 35.37 -13.87
C GLY A 745 41.67 35.21 -15.27
N MET A 746 41.69 33.99 -15.80
CA MET A 746 41.24 33.62 -17.14
C MET A 746 39.73 33.86 -17.36
N GLU A 747 38.93 34.07 -16.32
CA GLU A 747 37.53 34.51 -16.45
C GLU A 747 37.40 36.01 -16.76
N GLU A 748 38.32 36.82 -16.24
CA GLU A 748 38.34 38.29 -16.41
C GLU A 748 39.17 38.74 -17.63
N ARG A 749 39.76 37.81 -18.41
CA ARG A 749 40.70 38.08 -19.52
C ARG A 749 40.30 37.43 -20.84
N PRO A 750 39.33 37.99 -21.59
CA PRO A 750 38.90 37.44 -22.88
C PRO A 750 40.05 37.36 -23.91
N GLU A 751 41.05 38.23 -23.81
CA GLU A 751 42.23 38.30 -24.68
C GLU A 751 43.15 37.07 -24.54
N LEU A 752 43.14 36.41 -23.38
CA LEU A 752 43.80 35.12 -23.19
C LEU A 752 42.88 33.96 -23.62
N ARG A 753 41.57 34.05 -23.33
CA ARG A 753 40.60 32.99 -23.68
C ARG A 753 40.47 32.76 -25.19
N GLN A 754 40.71 33.77 -26.03
CA GLN A 754 40.60 33.64 -27.50
C GLN A 754 41.53 32.58 -28.10
N PHE A 755 42.59 32.18 -27.41
CA PHE A 755 43.53 31.14 -27.86
C PHE A 755 43.13 29.71 -27.45
N LEU A 756 42.07 29.57 -26.63
CA LEU A 756 41.52 28.31 -26.16
C LEU A 756 40.26 27.92 -26.96
N ALA A 757 39.90 26.64 -26.96
CA ALA A 757 38.64 26.20 -27.57
C ALA A 757 37.42 26.64 -26.74
N LYS A 758 36.25 26.75 -27.40
CA LYS A 758 34.99 27.11 -26.72
C LYS A 758 34.69 26.13 -25.58
N ARG A 759 34.50 26.66 -24.37
CA ARG A 759 34.29 25.90 -23.12
C ARG A 759 35.47 24.97 -22.72
N GLU A 760 36.67 25.17 -23.25
CA GLU A 760 37.87 24.44 -22.78
C GLU A 760 38.17 24.80 -21.32
N ARG A 761 38.38 23.77 -20.50
CA ARG A 761 38.70 23.91 -19.08
C ARG A 761 40.19 24.23 -18.90
N VAL A 762 40.48 25.31 -18.18
CA VAL A 762 41.80 25.58 -17.62
C VAL A 762 41.95 24.78 -16.32
N ASP A 763 43.09 24.11 -16.14
CA ASP A 763 43.47 23.47 -14.88
C ASP A 763 44.56 24.25 -14.14
N PHE A 764 45.43 24.96 -14.86
CA PHE A 764 46.46 25.82 -14.29
C PHE A 764 46.81 26.98 -15.23
N ALA A 765 47.11 28.16 -14.68
CA ALA A 765 47.59 29.32 -15.44
C ALA A 765 48.55 30.20 -14.61
N ASP A 766 49.74 30.56 -15.14
CA ASP A 766 50.78 31.36 -14.44
C ASP A 766 51.67 32.15 -15.41
N SER A 767 52.26 33.27 -14.97
CA SER A 767 53.20 34.11 -15.73
C SER A 767 54.66 33.65 -15.54
N VAL A 768 54.97 32.48 -16.10
CA VAL A 768 56.28 31.82 -16.03
C VAL A 768 57.40 32.64 -16.69
N THR A 769 58.65 32.39 -16.29
CA THR A 769 59.82 32.85 -17.06
C THR A 769 60.27 31.73 -17.98
N LYS A 770 60.35 32.00 -19.30
CA LYS A 770 61.02 31.12 -20.27
C LYS A 770 62.41 31.65 -20.58
N TYR A 771 63.38 30.76 -20.70
CA TYR A 771 64.76 31.10 -21.04
C TYR A 771 65.07 30.75 -22.50
N ASP A 772 65.84 31.61 -23.17
CA ASP A 772 66.20 31.43 -24.59
C ASP A 772 67.55 30.70 -24.80
N ARG A 773 67.99 30.59 -26.07
CA ARG A 773 69.25 29.93 -26.47
C ARG A 773 70.54 30.61 -25.98
N ARG A 774 70.42 31.80 -25.38
CA ARG A 774 71.47 32.60 -24.73
C ARG A 774 71.22 32.75 -23.22
N PHE A 775 70.27 31.98 -22.67
CA PHE A 775 69.80 32.06 -21.28
C PHE A 775 69.20 33.42 -20.88
N LYS A 776 68.69 34.21 -21.83
CA LYS A 776 67.97 35.44 -21.52
C LYS A 776 66.56 35.10 -21.00
N PRO A 777 66.14 35.64 -19.84
CA PRO A 777 64.78 35.45 -19.33
C PRO A 777 63.76 36.24 -20.15
N ILE A 778 62.63 35.62 -20.46
CA ILE A 778 61.51 36.20 -21.21
C ILE A 778 60.20 35.75 -20.54
N LYS A 779 59.33 36.68 -20.12
CA LYS A 779 58.03 36.31 -19.56
C LYS A 779 57.10 35.70 -20.62
N ARG A 780 56.37 34.67 -20.21
CA ARG A 780 55.34 33.97 -20.96
C ARG A 780 54.20 33.64 -20.02
N ASP A 781 52.99 33.67 -20.52
CA ASP A 781 51.85 33.17 -19.78
C ASP A 781 51.66 31.71 -20.20
N PHE A 782 51.72 30.81 -19.22
CA PHE A 782 51.59 29.37 -19.39
C PHE A 782 50.19 28.97 -18.96
N ILE A 783 49.45 28.27 -19.83
CA ILE A 783 48.12 27.75 -19.52
C ILE A 783 48.13 26.23 -19.75
N LEU A 784 47.65 25.47 -18.77
CA LEU A 784 47.45 24.03 -18.84
C LEU A 784 45.95 23.72 -18.90
N THR A 785 45.59 22.80 -19.78
CA THR A 785 44.24 22.25 -19.97
C THR A 785 44.32 20.71 -19.96
N PRO A 786 43.20 19.98 -19.91
CA PRO A 786 43.20 18.52 -20.01
C PRO A 786 43.76 17.92 -21.31
N LYS A 787 44.09 18.73 -22.34
CA LYS A 787 44.58 18.24 -23.65
C LYS A 787 45.88 18.91 -24.13
N TYR A 788 46.04 20.20 -23.82
CA TYR A 788 47.14 21.03 -24.32
C TYR A 788 47.81 21.82 -23.19
N PHE A 789 49.10 22.15 -23.37
CA PHE A 789 49.67 23.34 -22.76
C PHE A 789 49.89 24.44 -23.81
N TYR A 790 49.72 25.69 -23.38
CA TYR A 790 49.85 26.89 -24.19
C TYR A 790 50.93 27.80 -23.60
N LEU A 791 51.73 28.43 -24.46
CA LEU A 791 52.68 29.48 -24.12
C LEU A 791 52.31 30.73 -24.91
N ILE A 792 51.79 31.74 -24.22
CA ILE A 792 51.43 33.04 -24.81
C ILE A 792 52.53 34.06 -24.48
N GLY A 793 52.81 34.96 -25.42
CA GLY A 793 53.82 36.00 -25.28
C GLY A 793 53.29 37.37 -25.72
N ARG A 794 53.90 38.44 -25.23
CA ARG A 794 53.51 39.83 -25.50
C ARG A 794 54.46 40.44 -26.52
N GLU A 795 53.93 41.03 -27.59
CA GLU A 795 54.73 41.66 -28.66
C GLU A 795 54.16 43.03 -29.06
N LYS A 796 55.03 43.98 -29.39
CA LYS A 796 54.63 45.27 -29.92
C LYS A 796 54.27 45.14 -31.41
N VAL A 797 53.08 45.59 -31.79
CA VAL A 797 52.62 45.63 -33.18
C VAL A 797 53.54 46.56 -33.99
N LYS A 798 54.11 46.05 -35.09
CA LYS A 798 55.17 46.76 -35.86
C LYS A 798 54.66 47.55 -37.07
N LYS A 799 53.46 47.25 -37.57
CA LYS A 799 52.82 47.82 -38.78
C LYS A 799 51.31 47.93 -38.56
N GLY A 800 50.63 48.82 -39.31
CA GLY A 800 49.19 49.06 -39.19
C GLY A 800 48.83 50.14 -38.14
N PRO A 801 47.53 50.46 -37.96
CA PRO A 801 47.09 51.53 -37.06
C PRO A 801 47.35 51.24 -35.57
N GLU A 802 47.39 49.97 -35.16
CA GLU A 802 47.74 49.54 -33.79
C GLU A 802 49.26 49.67 -33.47
N LYS A 803 50.08 50.25 -34.36
CA LYS A 803 51.55 50.27 -34.23
C LYS A 803 52.02 50.81 -32.87
N GLY A 804 52.76 49.98 -32.15
CA GLY A 804 53.29 50.28 -30.81
C GLY A 804 52.48 49.68 -29.66
N GLN A 805 51.20 49.33 -29.87
CA GLN A 805 50.40 48.60 -28.88
C GLN A 805 51.01 47.21 -28.60
N ILE A 806 50.86 46.73 -27.36
CA ILE A 806 51.31 45.40 -26.95
C ILE A 806 50.14 44.43 -27.15
N LYS A 807 50.26 43.54 -28.12
CA LYS A 807 49.27 42.48 -28.40
C LYS A 807 49.77 41.16 -27.82
N GLU A 808 48.85 40.35 -27.30
CA GLU A 808 49.17 38.99 -26.86
C GLU A 808 49.13 38.04 -28.06
N VAL A 809 50.08 37.12 -28.11
CA VAL A 809 50.36 36.27 -29.27
C VAL A 809 50.70 34.87 -28.79
N LEU A 810 49.95 33.87 -29.24
CA LEU A 810 50.26 32.46 -29.01
C LEU A 810 51.64 32.12 -29.60
N LYS A 811 52.57 31.67 -28.75
CA LYS A 811 53.95 31.30 -29.13
C LYS A 811 54.21 29.80 -29.15
N LYS A 812 53.39 29.01 -28.44
CA LYS A 812 53.31 27.56 -28.63
C LYS A 812 51.95 27.03 -28.14
N LYS A 813 51.39 26.06 -28.85
CA LYS A 813 50.34 25.15 -28.39
C LYS A 813 50.89 23.75 -28.59
N VAL A 814 50.82 22.91 -27.57
CA VAL A 814 51.45 21.58 -27.54
C VAL A 814 50.49 20.58 -26.90
N GLU A 815 50.28 19.44 -27.55
CA GLU A 815 49.47 18.35 -26.98
C GLU A 815 50.24 17.67 -25.86
N LEU A 816 49.56 17.35 -24.75
CA LEU A 816 50.25 16.74 -23.60
C LEU A 816 50.87 15.38 -23.97
N GLN A 817 50.28 14.64 -24.91
CA GLN A 817 50.84 13.40 -25.44
C GLN A 817 52.19 13.58 -26.17
N ALA A 818 52.53 14.80 -26.62
CA ALA A 818 53.82 15.12 -27.24
C ALA A 818 54.92 15.54 -26.23
N VAL A 819 54.62 15.52 -24.93
CA VAL A 819 55.59 15.77 -23.86
C VAL A 819 56.28 14.47 -23.49
N SER A 820 57.59 14.37 -23.73
CA SER A 820 58.37 13.14 -23.50
C SER A 820 58.91 12.99 -22.08
N GLY A 821 58.85 14.06 -21.26
CA GLY A 821 59.22 14.03 -19.85
C GLY A 821 59.50 15.42 -19.27
N VAL A 822 59.90 15.47 -18.00
CA VAL A 822 60.30 16.70 -17.31
C VAL A 822 61.63 16.50 -16.57
N SER A 823 62.56 17.42 -16.76
CA SER A 823 63.82 17.47 -15.98
C SER A 823 63.80 18.57 -14.93
N LEU A 824 64.31 18.26 -13.74
CA LEU A 824 64.28 19.05 -12.52
C LEU A 824 65.65 18.98 -11.80
N SER A 825 66.13 20.07 -11.20
CA SER A 825 67.29 19.98 -10.30
C SER A 825 66.93 19.27 -8.99
N THR A 826 67.91 18.87 -8.18
CA THR A 826 67.66 18.36 -6.83
C THR A 826 67.61 19.45 -5.74
N ARG A 827 67.88 20.71 -6.08
CA ARG A 827 67.90 21.90 -5.20
C ARG A 827 66.53 22.56 -5.04
N GLN A 828 66.40 23.53 -4.12
CA GLN A 828 65.12 24.17 -3.83
C GLN A 828 64.59 25.16 -4.88
N ASP A 829 65.22 25.29 -6.04
CA ASP A 829 64.82 26.25 -7.08
C ASP A 829 63.45 25.97 -7.74
N ASP A 830 63.04 26.92 -8.59
CA ASP A 830 61.81 26.91 -9.40
C ASP A 830 62.01 26.52 -10.86
N PHE A 831 63.18 26.02 -11.23
CA PHE A 831 63.51 25.66 -12.60
C PHE A 831 63.01 24.27 -12.96
N PHE A 832 62.57 24.12 -14.22
CA PHE A 832 62.20 22.85 -14.84
C PHE A 832 62.39 22.93 -16.36
N ILE A 833 62.55 21.78 -17.01
CA ILE A 833 62.57 21.66 -18.47
C ILE A 833 61.45 20.71 -18.88
N LEU A 834 60.51 21.19 -19.70
CA LEU A 834 59.56 20.32 -20.39
C LEU A 834 60.22 19.78 -21.66
N HIS A 835 60.35 18.47 -21.78
CA HIS A 835 60.87 17.81 -22.97
C HIS A 835 59.75 17.50 -23.96
N GLU A 836 60.03 17.73 -25.24
CA GLU A 836 59.05 17.73 -26.31
C GLU A 836 59.73 17.37 -27.64
N ASN A 837 59.04 16.77 -28.60
CA ASN A 837 59.69 16.24 -29.82
C ASN A 837 60.56 17.29 -30.55
N ASP A 838 59.99 18.48 -30.83
CA ASP A 838 60.61 19.60 -31.58
C ASP A 838 61.82 20.23 -30.87
N ALA A 839 61.59 20.73 -29.65
CA ALA A 839 62.51 21.57 -28.90
C ALA A 839 61.99 21.77 -27.47
N ASP A 840 62.89 21.62 -26.52
CA ASP A 840 62.58 21.62 -25.09
C ASP A 840 62.28 23.04 -24.57
N ASN A 841 61.48 23.14 -23.51
CA ASN A 841 61.12 24.41 -22.89
C ASN A 841 61.75 24.52 -21.50
N PHE A 842 62.86 25.26 -21.38
CA PHE A 842 63.45 25.63 -20.09
C PHE A 842 62.66 26.79 -19.45
N LEU A 843 62.06 26.51 -18.30
CA LEU A 843 61.05 27.32 -17.63
C LEU A 843 61.35 27.50 -16.14
N GLU A 844 60.78 28.55 -15.55
CA GLU A 844 60.81 28.89 -14.13
C GLU A 844 59.40 29.33 -13.69
N SER A 845 58.85 28.68 -12.64
CA SER A 845 57.54 29.02 -12.06
C SER A 845 57.56 28.89 -10.54
N ILE A 846 57.06 29.91 -9.84
CA ILE A 846 56.91 29.91 -8.39
C ILE A 846 55.90 28.84 -7.92
N PHE A 847 55.04 28.37 -8.83
CA PHE A 847 54.01 27.35 -8.61
C PHE A 847 54.35 25.98 -9.23
N LYS A 848 55.61 25.77 -9.66
CA LYS A 848 56.13 24.53 -10.27
C LYS A 848 55.58 23.22 -9.67
N THR A 849 55.46 23.10 -8.35
CA THR A 849 54.92 21.91 -7.66
C THR A 849 53.51 21.54 -8.15
N GLU A 850 52.64 22.54 -8.29
CA GLU A 850 51.25 22.41 -8.72
C GLU A 850 51.16 22.18 -10.22
N LEU A 851 51.88 22.99 -11.00
CA LEU A 851 52.01 22.89 -12.45
C LEU A 851 52.44 21.47 -12.87
N ILE A 852 53.53 20.94 -12.29
CA ILE A 852 54.05 19.61 -12.61
C ILE A 852 53.12 18.51 -12.10
N SER A 853 52.49 18.66 -10.92
CA SER A 853 51.53 17.65 -10.44
C SER A 853 50.31 17.55 -11.36
N LEU A 854 49.76 18.67 -11.81
CA LEU A 854 48.64 18.69 -12.75
C LEU A 854 49.05 18.19 -14.14
N LEU A 855 50.26 18.54 -14.60
CA LEU A 855 50.82 18.05 -15.87
C LEU A 855 50.99 16.52 -15.86
N CYS A 856 51.63 15.95 -14.83
CA CYS A 856 51.77 14.50 -14.69
C CYS A 856 50.41 13.81 -14.66
N LYS A 857 49.45 14.36 -13.91
CA LYS A 857 48.09 13.80 -13.78
C LYS A 857 47.34 13.82 -15.12
N ARG A 858 47.33 14.93 -15.85
CA ARG A 858 46.68 15.02 -17.16
C ARG A 858 47.38 14.18 -18.23
N PHE A 859 48.70 14.03 -18.15
CA PHE A 859 49.44 13.10 -19.00
C PHE A 859 48.99 11.66 -18.74
N GLU A 860 49.01 11.20 -17.47
CA GLU A 860 48.62 9.84 -17.08
C GLU A 860 47.15 9.53 -17.40
N GLU A 861 46.24 10.49 -17.24
CA GLU A 861 44.83 10.38 -17.65
C GLU A 861 44.66 10.26 -19.18
N LEU A 862 45.53 10.87 -20.00
CA LEU A 862 45.46 10.85 -21.47
C LEU A 862 46.18 9.66 -22.12
N THR A 863 47.34 9.26 -21.57
CA THR A 863 48.22 8.23 -22.17
C THR A 863 48.11 6.88 -21.49
N ARG A 864 47.48 6.82 -20.31
CA ARG A 864 47.53 5.67 -19.38
C ARG A 864 48.95 5.29 -18.93
N SER A 865 49.91 6.22 -19.04
CA SER A 865 51.31 6.02 -18.68
C SER A 865 51.86 7.20 -17.87
N LYS A 866 52.82 6.94 -16.97
CA LYS A 866 53.38 7.99 -16.10
C LYS A 866 54.40 8.84 -16.85
N LEU A 867 54.25 10.16 -16.77
CA LEU A 867 55.18 11.12 -17.36
C LEU A 867 56.58 10.96 -16.74
N PRO A 868 57.65 10.69 -17.53
CA PRO A 868 58.99 10.49 -16.98
C PRO A 868 59.54 11.77 -16.31
N LEU A 869 60.02 11.63 -15.08
CA LEU A 869 60.64 12.72 -14.31
C LEU A 869 62.12 12.41 -14.04
N SER A 870 63.01 13.36 -14.36
CA SER A 870 64.44 13.23 -14.11
C SER A 870 64.94 14.29 -13.14
N PHE A 871 65.75 13.87 -12.16
CA PHE A 871 66.25 14.72 -11.07
C PHE A 871 67.78 14.73 -11.06
N LYS A 872 68.39 15.82 -11.55
CA LYS A 872 69.87 15.94 -11.68
C LYS A 872 70.33 17.39 -11.48
N ASP A 873 71.45 17.60 -10.79
CA ASP A 873 72.04 18.94 -10.62
C ASP A 873 72.82 19.43 -11.85
N THR A 874 72.91 18.64 -12.92
CA THR A 874 73.18 19.16 -14.26
C THR A 874 72.10 18.66 -15.21
N LEU A 875 71.36 19.63 -15.75
CA LEU A 875 70.29 19.42 -16.72
C LEU A 875 70.74 19.82 -18.12
N GLN A 876 70.05 19.30 -19.13
CA GLN A 876 70.32 19.61 -20.53
C GLN A 876 69.01 19.80 -21.29
N PHE A 877 68.95 20.80 -22.19
CA PHE A 877 67.79 21.06 -23.04
C PHE A 877 68.17 21.34 -24.49
N ARG A 878 67.36 20.88 -25.44
CA ARG A 878 67.53 21.04 -26.90
C ARG A 878 66.90 22.34 -27.38
N VAL A 879 67.66 23.14 -28.13
CA VAL A 879 67.19 24.39 -28.75
C VAL A 879 66.76 24.14 -30.20
N LYS A 880 65.60 24.69 -30.60
CA LYS A 880 65.08 24.63 -31.99
C LYS A 880 66.11 25.20 -32.98
N LYS A 881 66.32 24.50 -34.10
CA LYS A 881 67.24 24.90 -35.16
C LYS A 881 66.63 26.04 -35.99
N GLU A 882 67.02 27.28 -35.70
CA GLU A 882 66.62 28.48 -36.46
C GLU A 882 67.81 29.05 -37.25
N GLY A 883 67.77 28.91 -38.58
CA GLY A 883 68.81 29.39 -39.50
C GLY A 883 70.05 28.48 -39.62
N TRP A 884 70.98 28.89 -40.47
CA TRP A 884 72.31 28.26 -40.59
C TRP A 884 73.07 28.38 -39.24
N GLY A 885 73.63 27.27 -38.75
CA GLY A 885 74.27 27.18 -37.44
C GLY A 885 73.34 27.21 -36.21
N GLY A 886 72.02 27.14 -36.39
CA GLY A 886 71.04 27.49 -35.35
C GLY A 886 70.69 26.47 -34.27
N GLY A 887 71.13 25.20 -34.34
CA GLY A 887 70.64 24.10 -33.49
C GLY A 887 71.66 23.51 -32.50
N GLY A 888 71.17 22.92 -31.41
CA GLY A 888 72.00 22.15 -30.46
C GLY A 888 71.54 22.24 -29.01
N THR A 889 72.23 21.51 -28.12
CA THR A 889 71.92 21.45 -26.68
C THR A 889 72.53 22.59 -25.86
N ARG A 890 71.95 22.82 -24.67
CA ARG A 890 72.42 23.75 -23.63
C ARG A 890 72.39 23.05 -22.29
N ASN A 891 73.39 23.33 -21.45
CA ASN A 891 73.50 22.75 -20.11
C ASN A 891 73.09 23.77 -19.04
N VAL A 892 72.49 23.30 -17.96
CA VAL A 892 72.15 24.11 -16.78
C VAL A 892 72.64 23.36 -15.54
N THR A 893 73.65 23.91 -14.86
CA THR A 893 74.30 23.28 -13.71
C THR A 893 73.95 24.03 -12.43
N PHE A 894 73.39 23.32 -11.48
CA PHE A 894 72.90 23.81 -10.21
C PHE A 894 73.96 23.57 -9.13
N ILE A 895 74.37 24.65 -8.45
CA ILE A 895 75.38 24.63 -7.40
C ILE A 895 74.84 25.23 -6.11
N ARG A 896 75.44 24.84 -4.98
CA ARG A 896 75.14 25.38 -3.66
C ARG A 896 75.60 26.83 -3.57
N GLY A 897 74.69 27.72 -3.18
CA GLY A 897 74.89 29.16 -3.07
C GLY A 897 74.49 29.69 -1.71
N GLN A 898 74.15 30.98 -1.65
CA GLN A 898 73.65 31.65 -0.45
C GLN A 898 72.29 32.31 -0.73
N GLY A 899 71.35 32.19 0.21
CA GLY A 899 70.01 32.77 0.12
C GLY A 899 68.99 31.98 -0.71
N ASP A 900 67.71 32.36 -0.56
CA ASP A 900 66.54 31.72 -1.19
C ASP A 900 66.27 32.17 -2.65
N VAL A 901 67.13 33.03 -3.22
CA VAL A 901 66.99 33.57 -4.59
C VAL A 901 68.14 33.03 -5.45
N ALA A 902 67.81 32.49 -6.63
CA ALA A 902 68.80 31.92 -7.52
C ALA A 902 69.64 33.00 -8.23
N ALA A 903 70.96 32.95 -8.06
CA ALA A 903 71.92 33.75 -8.82
C ALA A 903 72.30 33.03 -10.12
N LEU A 904 72.27 33.75 -11.25
CA LEU A 904 72.44 33.19 -12.59
C LEU A 904 73.73 33.69 -13.25
N LYS A 905 74.63 32.79 -13.63
CA LYS A 905 75.87 33.10 -14.36
C LYS A 905 75.95 32.28 -15.66
N ALA A 906 75.72 32.94 -16.80
CA ALA A 906 75.82 32.32 -18.12
C ALA A 906 77.29 32.27 -18.60
N GLY A 907 77.71 31.13 -19.15
CA GLY A 907 79.04 30.90 -19.72
C GLY A 907 78.97 30.03 -20.96
N GLY A 908 79.05 30.64 -22.15
CA GLY A 908 79.03 29.93 -23.44
C GLY A 908 77.74 29.13 -23.66
N LYS A 909 77.85 27.79 -23.63
CA LYS A 909 76.72 26.85 -23.79
C LYS A 909 76.11 26.39 -22.45
N THR A 910 76.59 26.89 -21.31
CA THR A 910 76.20 26.47 -19.96
C THR A 910 75.66 27.64 -19.15
N LEU A 911 74.64 27.40 -18.32
CA LEU A 911 74.16 28.31 -17.29
C LEU A 911 74.46 27.72 -15.91
N THR A 912 75.20 28.45 -15.08
CA THR A 912 75.37 28.10 -13.67
C THR A 912 74.27 28.79 -12.85
N VAL A 913 73.52 27.99 -12.09
CA VAL A 913 72.45 28.42 -11.18
C VAL A 913 72.93 28.19 -9.75
N SER A 914 73.10 29.25 -8.98
CA SER A 914 73.57 29.17 -7.58
C SER A 914 72.42 29.51 -6.63
N ILE A 915 72.10 28.61 -5.70
CA ILE A 915 71.00 28.79 -4.72
C ILE A 915 71.33 28.12 -3.38
N GLY A 916 70.92 28.75 -2.27
CA GLY A 916 71.09 28.17 -0.93
C GLY A 916 70.20 26.94 -0.68
N ASP A 917 70.54 26.16 0.35
CA ASP A 917 69.87 24.90 0.67
C ASP A 917 68.40 25.10 1.11
N GLY A 918 67.52 24.21 0.67
CA GLY A 918 66.12 24.20 1.11
C GLY A 918 65.85 23.41 2.38
N LEU A 919 64.55 23.18 2.65
CA LEU A 919 64.14 22.11 3.55
C LEU A 919 64.52 20.74 2.95
N PRO A 920 64.82 19.73 3.80
CA PRO A 920 65.16 18.38 3.37
C PRO A 920 64.21 17.77 2.32
N ARG A 921 64.75 16.90 1.47
CA ARG A 921 64.01 16.28 0.36
C ARG A 921 62.85 15.38 0.84
N ASN A 922 62.93 14.89 2.08
CA ASN A 922 61.89 14.13 2.76
C ASN A 922 60.87 15.01 3.53
N ALA A 923 60.88 16.34 3.36
CA ALA A 923 59.91 17.22 4.01
C ALA A 923 58.50 17.09 3.39
N LYS A 924 57.50 16.75 4.21
CA LYS A 924 56.09 16.58 3.80
C LYS A 924 55.21 17.77 4.25
N PRO A 925 54.04 17.99 3.62
CA PRO A 925 53.02 18.93 4.11
C PRO A 925 52.61 18.64 5.56
N THR A 926 52.51 19.69 6.37
CA THR A 926 52.12 19.54 7.78
C THR A 926 50.60 19.56 7.92
N ARG A 927 50.00 18.46 8.41
CA ARG A 927 48.55 18.29 8.61
C ARG A 927 47.91 19.16 9.72
N LYS A 928 48.53 20.28 10.14
CA LYS A 928 47.91 21.20 11.11
C LYS A 928 46.96 22.17 10.42
N GLY A 929 45.67 21.97 10.65
CA GLY A 929 44.64 22.97 10.41
C GLY A 929 44.82 24.20 11.33
N ALA A 930 44.10 25.28 11.02
CA ALA A 930 44.34 26.59 11.62
C ALA A 930 43.79 26.74 13.06
N ALA A 931 44.66 26.98 14.04
CA ALA A 931 44.35 27.67 15.29
C ALA A 931 45.64 28.16 16.01
N GLN A 932 45.66 29.46 16.37
CA GLN A 932 46.58 30.11 17.35
C GLN A 932 48.09 30.09 16.99
N GLY A 933 48.93 31.04 17.46
CA GLY A 933 48.72 32.19 18.33
C GLY A 933 49.78 33.29 18.14
N ARG A 934 49.79 34.32 19.02
CA ARG A 934 50.65 35.53 18.90
C ARG A 934 52.15 35.22 19.04
N GLY A 935 52.97 35.93 18.27
CA GLY A 935 54.43 36.06 18.47
C GLY A 935 54.97 37.19 17.59
N GLY A 936 55.61 38.20 18.18
CA GLY A 936 56.01 39.42 17.47
C GLY A 936 57.48 39.41 17.03
N SER A 937 57.74 39.70 15.76
CA SER A 937 59.01 40.24 15.29
C SER A 937 58.81 41.05 14.01
N ARG A 938 59.44 42.22 13.91
CA ARG A 938 59.44 43.06 12.69
C ARG A 938 60.69 42.73 11.87
N CYS A 939 60.51 41.94 10.80
CA CYS A 939 61.49 41.85 9.72
C CYS A 939 60.91 42.54 8.46
N PRO A 940 61.70 43.33 7.70
CA PRO A 940 61.22 43.99 6.49
C PRO A 940 60.88 42.97 5.39
N ALA A 941 59.83 43.24 4.62
CA ALA A 941 59.37 42.34 3.57
C ALA A 941 60.24 42.45 2.29
N PRO A 942 60.63 41.33 1.65
CA PRO A 942 61.26 41.37 0.33
C PRO A 942 60.26 41.87 -0.73
N SER A 943 60.74 42.67 -1.68
CA SER A 943 59.96 43.60 -2.51
C SER A 943 59.08 42.98 -3.63
N ARG A 944 58.69 41.70 -3.53
CA ARG A 944 57.78 41.02 -4.47
C ARG A 944 56.84 40.03 -3.79
N SER A 945 55.86 40.56 -3.05
CA SER A 945 54.59 39.86 -2.84
C SER A 945 53.72 39.90 -4.11
N ALA A 946 52.87 38.90 -4.31
CA ALA A 946 51.76 39.00 -5.27
C ALA A 946 50.66 39.90 -4.68
N PRO A 947 49.88 40.63 -5.50
CA PRO A 947 48.76 41.41 -5.01
C PRO A 947 47.67 40.49 -4.41
N PRO A 948 46.91 40.94 -3.40
CA PRO A 948 45.75 40.22 -2.93
C PRO A 948 44.64 40.19 -4.00
N ALA A 949 43.81 39.15 -3.99
CA ALA A 949 42.68 39.03 -4.91
C ALA A 949 41.70 40.22 -4.79
N PRO A 950 41.08 40.67 -5.89
CA PRO A 950 40.16 41.80 -5.88
C PRO A 950 38.94 41.52 -5.00
N ARG A 951 38.53 42.52 -4.20
CA ARG A 951 37.29 42.48 -3.42
C ARG A 951 36.10 42.82 -4.33
N GLY A 952 35.59 41.83 -5.06
CA GLY A 952 34.34 41.96 -5.80
C GLY A 952 33.18 42.35 -4.88
N ALA A 953 32.55 43.49 -5.15
CA ALA A 953 31.50 44.05 -4.30
C ALA A 953 30.10 43.67 -4.82
N CYS A 954 29.45 42.70 -4.18
CA CYS A 954 28.01 42.52 -4.34
C CYS A 954 27.27 43.57 -3.50
N ARG A 955 26.77 44.63 -4.14
CA ARG A 955 25.77 45.52 -3.53
C ARG A 955 24.46 44.76 -3.34
N ASN A 956 23.95 44.76 -2.12
CA ASN A 956 22.51 44.81 -1.84
C ASN A 956 22.30 45.70 -0.61
N GLY A 957 21.24 46.53 -0.65
CA GLY A 957 21.09 47.66 0.27
C GLY A 957 20.51 47.30 1.63
N GLY A 958 20.98 48.01 2.67
CA GLY A 958 20.43 48.01 4.02
C GLY A 958 21.11 49.13 4.82
N PRO A 959 20.38 50.04 5.51
CA PRO A 959 21.00 51.18 6.19
C PRO A 959 21.90 50.77 7.38
N GLN A 960 22.91 51.60 7.66
CA GLN A 960 23.67 51.62 8.92
C GLN A 960 23.58 53.01 9.55
N ILE A 961 23.67 53.07 10.90
CA ILE A 961 24.22 54.13 11.78
C ILE A 961 23.45 54.10 13.12
N PRO A 962 24.09 54.30 14.30
CA PRO A 962 25.50 54.20 14.67
C PRO A 962 25.76 53.14 15.79
N ARG A 963 26.98 53.11 16.33
CA ARG A 963 27.29 52.53 17.66
C ARG A 963 27.29 53.63 18.73
N GLY A 964 27.10 53.25 19.98
CA GLY A 964 27.49 54.03 21.16
C GLY A 964 28.52 53.26 22.01
N ASP A 965 29.32 53.98 22.79
CA ASP A 965 30.42 53.44 23.61
C ASP A 965 29.96 52.91 24.99
N GLY A 966 30.77 52.05 25.62
CA GLY A 966 30.45 51.51 26.96
C GLY A 966 31.38 50.41 27.51
N TRP A 967 32.46 50.84 28.17
CA TRP A 967 32.97 50.41 29.48
C TRP A 967 32.17 49.29 30.22
N ALA A 968 32.75 48.32 30.95
CA ALA A 968 34.12 48.15 31.46
C ALA A 968 34.48 46.66 31.73
N GLN A 969 35.69 46.40 32.22
CA GLN A 969 36.15 45.09 32.73
C GLN A 969 35.47 44.68 34.05
N ARG A 970 35.39 43.37 34.31
CA ARG A 970 35.90 42.78 35.57
C ARG A 970 36.17 41.29 35.43
N ASP A 971 37.36 40.88 35.85
CA ASP A 971 37.77 39.49 36.02
C ASP A 971 37.13 38.87 37.26
N THR A 972 36.93 37.54 37.26
CA THR A 972 37.49 36.66 38.32
C THR A 972 37.33 35.18 37.95
N TYR A 973 38.29 34.36 38.41
CA TYR A 973 38.28 32.91 38.25
C TYR A 973 37.63 32.23 39.48
N ARG A 974 36.90 31.13 39.28
CA ARG A 974 37.32 29.79 39.78
C ARG A 974 36.31 28.66 39.49
N MET A 975 36.85 27.51 39.11
CA MET A 975 36.22 26.19 39.31
C MET A 975 36.94 25.49 40.49
N PRO A 976 36.22 24.78 41.37
CA PRO A 976 36.75 23.69 42.19
C PRO A 976 36.36 22.33 41.60
N GLN A 977 36.96 21.24 42.11
CA GLN A 977 36.82 19.88 41.55
C GLN A 977 35.99 18.95 42.45
N LYS A 978 35.48 17.86 41.82
CA LYS A 978 35.27 16.48 42.34
C LYS A 978 35.27 16.26 43.87
N GLN A 979 34.31 15.44 44.35
CA GLN A 979 34.60 14.02 44.64
C GLN A 979 33.36 13.15 44.90
N THR A 980 33.57 11.83 44.89
CA THR A 980 32.61 10.73 45.06
C THR A 980 32.53 10.21 46.50
N ARG A 981 31.36 9.76 46.99
CA ARG A 981 31.28 8.81 48.13
C ARG A 981 29.93 8.09 48.31
N GLY A 982 30.01 6.95 48.98
CA GLY A 982 28.99 6.03 49.52
C GLY A 982 29.73 4.77 50.03
N PRO A 983 29.09 3.71 50.57
CA PRO A 983 27.74 3.56 51.15
C PRO A 983 27.83 3.55 52.71
N PRO A 984 26.89 2.95 53.48
CA PRO A 984 26.92 1.50 53.80
C PRO A 984 25.52 0.82 53.87
N ALA A 985 25.42 -0.43 54.37
CA ALA A 985 24.20 -1.25 54.38
C ALA A 985 24.09 -2.24 55.57
N ALA A 986 22.85 -2.67 55.91
CA ALA A 986 22.44 -3.78 56.81
C ALA A 986 20.89 -3.88 56.82
N ALA A 987 20.17 -4.98 57.08
CA ALA A 987 20.46 -6.43 57.13
C ALA A 987 19.13 -7.25 56.97
N LEU A 988 19.20 -8.59 56.88
CA LEU A 988 18.05 -9.53 56.77
C LEU A 988 17.67 -10.16 58.13
N PRO A 989 16.46 -10.76 58.29
CA PRO A 989 16.28 -12.21 58.08
C PRO A 989 14.88 -12.60 57.50
N ALA A 990 14.43 -13.87 57.56
CA ALA A 990 14.82 -15.00 56.70
C ALA A 990 13.89 -16.23 56.87
N ARG A 991 13.60 -16.99 55.79
CA ARG A 991 12.98 -18.36 55.77
C ARG A 991 11.50 -18.49 56.26
N SER A 992 10.68 -19.50 55.90
CA SER A 992 10.78 -20.57 54.87
C SER A 992 9.43 -21.32 54.60
N ALA A 993 9.23 -21.76 53.35
CA ALA A 993 8.53 -22.98 52.88
C ALA A 993 7.04 -23.29 53.19
N GLY A 994 6.29 -23.75 52.16
CA GLY A 994 5.32 -24.87 52.32
C GLY A 994 3.91 -24.78 51.68
N HIS A 995 3.61 -25.73 50.79
CA HIS A 995 2.30 -26.41 50.56
C HIS A 995 1.01 -25.70 50.05
N GLN A 996 0.34 -26.39 49.10
CA GLN A 996 -1.12 -26.42 48.84
C GLN A 996 -1.78 -27.51 49.75
N PRO A 997 -3.14 -27.68 49.90
CA PRO A 997 -4.23 -27.35 48.94
C PRO A 997 -5.64 -26.99 49.49
N LYS A 998 -6.58 -26.75 48.54
CA LYS A 998 -8.05 -27.04 48.51
C LYS A 998 -9.02 -26.73 49.71
N ALA A 999 -10.11 -26.03 49.34
CA ALA A 999 -11.55 -26.26 49.65
C ALA A 999 -12.24 -25.69 50.93
N ARG A 1000 -13.34 -24.93 50.70
CA ARG A 1000 -14.77 -25.05 51.15
C ARG A 1000 -15.12 -25.63 52.57
N PRO A 1001 -16.30 -25.32 53.20
CA PRO A 1001 -17.55 -24.76 52.65
C PRO A 1001 -18.16 -23.55 53.48
N PRO A 1002 -19.42 -23.47 54.03
CA PRO A 1002 -20.20 -22.21 53.93
C PRO A 1002 -20.95 -21.71 55.21
N SER A 1003 -21.72 -20.62 55.06
CA SER A 1003 -22.92 -20.26 55.85
C SER A 1003 -23.84 -19.42 54.95
N GLU A 1004 -25.10 -19.75 54.64
CA GLU A 1004 -26.31 -20.03 55.45
C GLU A 1004 -27.06 -18.78 55.99
N HIS A 1005 -28.39 -18.94 56.10
CA HIS A 1005 -29.44 -18.05 56.63
C HIS A 1005 -30.03 -16.97 55.69
N ASN A 1006 -31.37 -16.75 55.61
CA ASN A 1006 -32.50 -17.63 55.99
C ASN A 1006 -33.86 -17.15 55.40
N MET A 1007 -34.90 -18.00 55.54
CA MET A 1007 -36.36 -17.78 55.48
C MET A 1007 -37.09 -17.59 54.14
N ASP A 1008 -38.01 -18.51 53.89
CA ASP A 1008 -39.14 -18.43 52.94
C ASP A 1008 -40.28 -17.52 53.42
N PHE A 1009 -41.22 -17.17 52.52
CA PHE A 1009 -42.63 -16.95 52.89
C PHE A 1009 -43.62 -17.26 51.75
N LEU A 1010 -44.20 -18.48 51.80
CA LEU A 1010 -45.61 -18.81 51.52
C LEU A 1010 -46.35 -18.15 50.33
N ASN A 1011 -46.65 -18.91 49.25
CA ASN A 1011 -47.93 -19.66 49.10
C ASN A 1011 -48.21 -20.25 47.70
N VAL A 1012 -48.98 -21.34 47.68
CA VAL A 1012 -49.77 -21.92 46.56
C VAL A 1012 -51.07 -22.48 47.17
N PRO A 1013 -52.23 -22.55 46.46
CA PRO A 1013 -52.50 -23.56 45.41
C PRO A 1013 -53.29 -22.93 44.21
N ASP A 1014 -54.10 -23.57 43.34
CA ASP A 1014 -54.62 -24.94 43.23
C ASP A 1014 -55.04 -25.34 41.78
N GLN A 1015 -55.73 -26.48 41.65
CA GLN A 1015 -56.36 -27.14 40.49
C GLN A 1015 -57.32 -26.31 39.61
N GLY A 1016 -57.52 -26.81 38.37
CA GLY A 1016 -58.66 -26.50 37.49
C GLY A 1016 -58.76 -27.51 36.32
N VAL A 1017 -59.96 -27.95 35.93
CA VAL A 1017 -60.14 -29.17 35.08
C VAL A 1017 -61.28 -29.06 34.04
N ALA A 1018 -61.08 -29.69 32.87
CA ALA A 1018 -62.07 -30.20 31.90
C ALA A 1018 -62.96 -29.24 31.05
N GLY A 1019 -63.41 -29.74 29.89
CA GLY A 1019 -64.32 -29.07 28.93
C GLY A 1019 -63.80 -29.08 27.46
N VAL A 1020 -63.92 -30.07 26.56
CA VAL A 1020 -64.87 -31.16 26.26
C VAL A 1020 -65.98 -30.78 25.24
N GLN A 1021 -65.91 -31.39 24.03
CA GLN A 1021 -66.99 -31.58 23.01
C GLN A 1021 -67.40 -30.38 22.11
N ARG A 1022 -67.96 -30.51 20.87
CA ARG A 1022 -68.39 -31.70 20.06
C ARG A 1022 -68.60 -31.38 18.54
N ARG A 1023 -68.21 -32.31 17.62
CA ARG A 1023 -68.91 -32.84 16.39
C ARG A 1023 -69.45 -31.84 15.31
N ARG A 1024 -69.89 -32.16 14.06
CA ARG A 1024 -69.84 -33.27 13.03
C ARG A 1024 -70.43 -32.68 11.70
N SER A 1025 -70.45 -33.29 10.49
CA SER A 1025 -69.55 -34.17 9.70
C SER A 1025 -70.26 -34.68 8.41
N VAL A 1026 -69.49 -35.11 7.38
CA VAL A 1026 -69.92 -35.98 6.23
C VAL A 1026 -70.79 -35.31 5.13
N GLY A 1027 -70.63 -35.61 3.82
CA GLY A 1027 -69.57 -36.34 3.11
C GLY A 1027 -69.95 -36.95 1.72
N GLN A 1028 -68.98 -37.61 1.06
CA GLN A 1028 -69.07 -38.54 -0.11
C GLN A 1028 -69.24 -37.98 -1.55
N ARG A 1029 -69.14 -38.89 -2.56
CA ARG A 1029 -68.86 -38.71 -4.04
C ARG A 1029 -69.82 -39.63 -4.89
N PRO A 1030 -69.52 -39.98 -6.18
CA PRO A 1030 -69.79 -39.35 -7.51
C PRO A 1030 -70.72 -40.28 -8.38
N PRO A 1031 -70.71 -40.40 -9.76
CA PRO A 1031 -70.17 -39.64 -10.94
C PRO A 1031 -71.36 -39.25 -11.91
N PRO A 1032 -71.48 -39.49 -13.26
CA PRO A 1032 -70.56 -39.70 -14.42
C PRO A 1032 -70.91 -38.94 -15.77
N ALA A 1033 -70.10 -39.18 -16.83
CA ALA A 1033 -70.32 -39.27 -18.31
C ALA A 1033 -71.46 -38.51 -19.10
N ARG A 1034 -71.33 -38.06 -20.38
CA ARG A 1034 -70.21 -37.87 -21.37
C ARG A 1034 -70.65 -37.10 -22.66
N ARG A 1035 -69.98 -35.97 -23.04
CA ARG A 1035 -69.72 -35.38 -24.41
C ARG A 1035 -70.91 -35.04 -25.37
N PRO A 1036 -70.78 -34.22 -26.47
CA PRO A 1036 -69.57 -33.72 -27.18
C PRO A 1036 -69.45 -32.16 -27.39
N LYS A 1037 -68.67 -31.72 -28.40
CA LYS A 1037 -68.12 -30.37 -28.73
C LYS A 1037 -69.01 -29.57 -29.73
N PRO A 1038 -68.86 -28.23 -29.98
CA PRO A 1038 -67.60 -27.51 -30.32
C PRO A 1038 -67.39 -26.09 -29.70
N GLN A 1039 -66.33 -25.39 -30.14
CA GLN A 1039 -65.86 -24.06 -29.65
C GLN A 1039 -66.08 -22.92 -30.67
N PRO A 1040 -66.17 -21.66 -30.19
CA PRO A 1040 -65.58 -20.49 -30.85
C PRO A 1040 -64.34 -19.96 -30.08
N LYS A 1041 -63.70 -18.91 -30.60
CA LYS A 1041 -62.39 -18.35 -30.16
C LYS A 1041 -62.42 -17.80 -28.72
N ALA A 1042 -61.33 -17.96 -28.00
CA ALA A 1042 -61.05 -17.22 -26.76
C ALA A 1042 -60.57 -15.79 -27.09
N GLY A 1043 -60.93 -14.82 -26.24
CA GLY A 1043 -60.44 -13.44 -26.32
C GLY A 1043 -59.10 -13.26 -25.61
N GLY A 1044 -58.46 -12.11 -25.85
CA GLY A 1044 -57.27 -11.68 -25.09
C GLY A 1044 -57.61 -11.24 -23.67
N PRO A 1045 -56.59 -10.96 -22.83
CA PRO A 1045 -56.79 -10.46 -21.47
C PRO A 1045 -57.51 -9.10 -21.49
N ARG A 1046 -58.51 -8.95 -20.62
CA ARG A 1046 -59.32 -7.74 -20.49
C ARG A 1046 -59.34 -7.25 -19.06
N CYS A 1047 -59.61 -5.97 -18.90
CA CYS A 1047 -59.93 -5.39 -17.60
C CYS A 1047 -61.13 -4.45 -17.68
N ARG A 1048 -61.79 -4.24 -16.55
CA ARG A 1048 -62.80 -3.22 -16.33
C ARG A 1048 -62.24 -2.11 -15.46
N ALA A 1049 -62.48 -0.86 -15.85
CA ALA A 1049 -62.13 0.31 -15.03
C ALA A 1049 -62.94 0.34 -13.72
N LEU A 1050 -62.24 0.45 -12.59
CA LEU A 1050 -62.82 0.69 -11.26
C LEU A 1050 -62.93 2.19 -10.95
N TYR A 1051 -62.01 2.98 -11.49
CA TYR A 1051 -61.93 4.43 -11.30
C TYR A 1051 -61.81 5.13 -12.66
N GLN A 1052 -62.36 6.34 -12.78
CA GLN A 1052 -62.17 7.17 -13.97
C GLN A 1052 -60.72 7.65 -14.02
N TYR A 1053 -60.16 7.70 -15.22
CA TYR A 1053 -58.82 8.23 -15.46
C TYR A 1053 -58.81 9.07 -16.75
N ILE A 1054 -58.14 10.21 -16.69
CA ILE A 1054 -57.99 11.16 -17.80
C ILE A 1054 -56.49 11.32 -18.03
N GLY A 1055 -56.06 11.00 -19.25
CA GLY A 1055 -54.68 11.17 -19.69
C GLY A 1055 -54.29 12.65 -19.67
N GLN A 1056 -53.09 12.90 -19.16
CA GLN A 1056 -52.43 14.20 -19.08
C GLN A 1056 -51.51 14.41 -20.30
N ASP A 1057 -50.92 13.33 -20.82
CA ASP A 1057 -50.10 13.32 -22.03
C ASP A 1057 -50.75 12.58 -23.22
N VAL A 1058 -50.19 12.78 -24.42
CA VAL A 1058 -50.82 12.40 -25.71
C VAL A 1058 -50.82 10.90 -26.02
N ASP A 1059 -50.04 10.10 -25.29
CA ASP A 1059 -49.97 8.65 -25.38
C ASP A 1059 -50.71 7.92 -24.23
N GLU A 1060 -51.37 8.65 -23.34
CA GLU A 1060 -52.18 8.10 -22.24
C GLU A 1060 -53.65 7.86 -22.65
N LEU A 1061 -54.22 6.73 -22.22
CA LEU A 1061 -55.58 6.29 -22.55
C LEU A 1061 -56.58 6.75 -21.49
N SER A 1062 -57.48 7.66 -21.85
CA SER A 1062 -58.57 8.12 -20.97
C SER A 1062 -59.78 7.19 -21.00
N PHE A 1063 -60.41 6.93 -19.85
CA PHE A 1063 -61.56 6.03 -19.70
C PHE A 1063 -62.38 6.32 -18.43
N ASN A 1064 -63.61 5.81 -18.38
CA ASN A 1064 -64.58 6.01 -17.30
C ASN A 1064 -64.79 4.72 -16.49
N VAL A 1065 -65.36 4.87 -15.29
CA VAL A 1065 -65.74 3.72 -14.44
C VAL A 1065 -66.68 2.78 -15.19
N GLY A 1066 -66.32 1.49 -15.26
CA GLY A 1066 -67.10 0.46 -15.94
C GLY A 1066 -66.66 0.13 -17.37
N ASP A 1067 -65.86 1.00 -18.02
CA ASP A 1067 -65.33 0.75 -19.37
C ASP A 1067 -64.46 -0.52 -19.40
N VAL A 1068 -64.50 -1.26 -20.51
CA VAL A 1068 -63.78 -2.52 -20.69
C VAL A 1068 -62.66 -2.34 -21.72
N ILE A 1069 -61.42 -2.51 -21.25
CA ILE A 1069 -60.19 -2.27 -22.01
C ILE A 1069 -59.56 -3.62 -22.38
N ASP A 1070 -59.16 -3.77 -23.65
CA ASP A 1070 -58.33 -4.89 -24.10
C ASP A 1070 -56.86 -4.62 -23.72
N ILE A 1071 -56.24 -5.52 -22.94
CA ILE A 1071 -54.87 -5.36 -22.46
C ILE A 1071 -53.89 -5.82 -23.56
N LEU A 1072 -52.97 -4.94 -23.95
CA LEU A 1072 -51.95 -5.21 -24.97
C LEU A 1072 -50.58 -5.51 -24.35
N LEU A 1073 -50.23 -4.83 -23.26
CA LEU A 1073 -48.98 -5.02 -22.52
C LEU A 1073 -49.19 -4.63 -21.05
N GLU A 1074 -48.69 -5.44 -20.11
CA GLU A 1074 -48.62 -5.07 -18.69
C GLU A 1074 -47.16 -4.77 -18.33
N ASP A 1075 -46.84 -3.52 -18.02
CA ASP A 1075 -45.51 -3.12 -17.57
C ASP A 1075 -45.39 -3.20 -16.03
N ALA A 1076 -44.19 -3.57 -15.56
CA ALA A 1076 -43.89 -3.72 -14.14
C ALA A 1076 -43.84 -2.39 -13.36
N SER A 1077 -43.76 -1.24 -14.04
CA SER A 1077 -43.95 0.10 -13.48
C SER A 1077 -45.37 0.38 -12.97
N GLY A 1078 -46.34 -0.47 -13.33
CA GLY A 1078 -47.76 -0.28 -13.04
C GLY A 1078 -48.52 0.53 -14.10
N TRP A 1079 -47.89 0.90 -15.20
CA TRP A 1079 -48.52 1.54 -16.36
C TRP A 1079 -48.70 0.54 -17.50
N TRP A 1080 -49.94 0.12 -17.74
CA TRP A 1080 -50.26 -0.88 -18.75
C TRP A 1080 -50.63 -0.22 -20.07
N LYS A 1081 -50.29 -0.85 -21.20
CA LYS A 1081 -50.79 -0.45 -22.51
C LYS A 1081 -52.03 -1.27 -22.86
N GLY A 1082 -53.07 -0.62 -23.34
CA GLY A 1082 -54.26 -1.31 -23.84
C GLY A 1082 -55.02 -0.50 -24.89
N GLN A 1083 -56.18 -1.03 -25.28
CA GLN A 1083 -57.02 -0.47 -26.32
C GLN A 1083 -58.47 -0.32 -25.84
N LEU A 1084 -59.04 0.86 -26.05
CA LEU A 1084 -60.44 1.17 -25.77
C LEU A 1084 -61.03 1.95 -26.95
N HIS A 1085 -62.18 1.51 -27.46
CA HIS A 1085 -62.87 2.09 -28.63
C HIS A 1085 -61.96 2.34 -29.85
N GLY A 1086 -60.94 1.49 -30.06
CA GLY A 1086 -59.98 1.61 -31.18
C GLY A 1086 -58.86 2.63 -30.98
N LYS A 1087 -58.77 3.29 -29.81
CA LYS A 1087 -57.59 4.06 -29.39
C LYS A 1087 -56.69 3.21 -28.51
N GLU A 1088 -55.39 3.29 -28.71
CA GLU A 1088 -54.38 2.69 -27.83
C GLU A 1088 -53.69 3.77 -26.99
N GLY A 1089 -53.29 3.42 -25.78
CA GLY A 1089 -52.47 4.27 -24.92
C GLY A 1089 -52.08 3.58 -23.62
N LEU A 1090 -51.29 4.28 -22.80
CA LEU A 1090 -50.86 3.87 -21.47
C LEU A 1090 -51.89 4.26 -20.40
N PHE A 1091 -52.05 3.44 -19.36
CA PHE A 1091 -52.91 3.75 -18.23
C PHE A 1091 -52.44 3.09 -16.92
N PRO A 1092 -52.78 3.66 -15.75
CA PRO A 1092 -52.42 3.08 -14.47
C PRO A 1092 -53.20 1.77 -14.20
N GLY A 1093 -52.49 0.64 -14.14
CA GLY A 1093 -53.05 -0.71 -13.96
C GLY A 1093 -53.77 -0.94 -12.63
N ASN A 1094 -53.53 -0.09 -11.62
CA ASN A 1094 -54.27 -0.09 -10.36
C ASN A 1094 -55.63 0.64 -10.42
N TYR A 1095 -55.98 1.29 -11.54
CA TYR A 1095 -57.31 1.88 -11.76
C TYR A 1095 -58.32 0.88 -12.38
N VAL A 1096 -57.87 -0.34 -12.69
CA VAL A 1096 -58.65 -1.38 -13.38
C VAL A 1096 -58.63 -2.71 -12.61
N GLN A 1097 -59.56 -3.60 -12.94
CA GLN A 1097 -59.59 -4.98 -12.48
C GLN A 1097 -59.68 -5.92 -13.70
N ARG A 1098 -58.80 -6.93 -13.78
CA ARG A 1098 -58.90 -7.98 -14.81
C ARG A 1098 -60.25 -8.72 -14.72
N ILE A 1099 -60.84 -9.08 -15.88
CA ILE A 1099 -62.14 -9.76 -16.02
C ILE A 1099 -62.08 -10.99 -16.92
#